data_AF-A0A927VBT9-F1
#
_entry.id   AF-A0A927VBT9-F1
#
_cell.length_a   1.000
_cell.length_b   1.000
_cell.length_c   1.000
_cell.angle_alpha   90.00
_cell.angle_beta   90.00
_cell.angle_gamma   90.00
#
_symmetry.space_group_name_H-M   'P 1'
#
loop_
_entity.id
_entity.type
_entity.pdbx_description
1 polymer ?
#
loop_
_entity_poly.entity_id
_entity_poly.type
_entity_poly.pdbx_seq_one_letter_code
_entity_poly.pdbx_strand_id
1 'polypeptide(L)'
;MGDKENMFKSESSFSVKERMEEYECQGFDAFQLAEIELGLKAGVDVRQYAKRRYIFFQMAELRKGLISKVDISLYSDVFFDWFQMREIRRGLEEKVDVSIYRDRDINHLIMREIRKGLMDNINLMPYVKRGLNRSILQVVRKAKLDKVNLDSFVDQGYDSYQLDELRKGIKYNLNITEYENPLLSGAQMREIRYGLRAGIDISAYNDITYNWMQMQEIRLGIMNGVDIFWYSNANFNAKQMREIRLGLEDKLDVFSYASQLWSAVDMRRKREQLIVDREAAEENARREREARKAAAVGLVQPEANDTKDNQPMVDEGFVDEDLFKNDMPQIFNNEDITGVDIFIELTSDEMVAELVFPKTTGQLIVTRAKIERLFESNGIKQGIKEQVIERLATGFVPESGRVVVAEGTPAVHGKDGYYYFMFKTELPTMPKVKSDGSVDYKNVDLFELVEEGQKIAVFYPATSGNYGFTVKGKLITPIKGKNPPRISGSGFRLLDDGITYVAALSGSISYNNYTIKISNLYHVKGDVTASSGNIRFNGDVHVSGFVGSGVTIEADGNIIIDGNVEAAVIKAGNDVLIRSGVSGRDEGMIKAGRNIYGKYFENIILRADNNIESNYILNCESIAMNQINVSGEKGAIVGGVTYAIYGINASVIGNQAEIKTVFEIGANKFYKQRIKDMDAEIEEASKKALVLKQEMERLIGSRTSDELKSLTLFQNVQASLVGKLHDLEILKAELNEYTKKKERAVTSIGVRVKNYAYPGVIIKVDDRSLALTDIVCEVFFRRQNNKLMMFSLDDEEYTAK
;
A
#
# COMPACT_ATOMS: atom_id res chain seq x y z
N MET A 1 -7.12 24.83 -73.04
CA MET A 1 -6.55 26.03 -72.41
C MET A 1 -7.67 26.67 -71.63
N GLY A 2 -7.72 26.67 -70.31
CA GLY A 2 -6.85 26.18 -69.25
C GLY A 2 -7.65 26.49 -67.98
N ASP A 3 -7.71 25.56 -67.04
CA ASP A 3 -8.02 25.76 -65.61
C ASP A 3 -8.21 24.38 -64.95
N LYS A 4 -7.12 23.60 -64.96
CA LYS A 4 -6.91 22.45 -64.07
C LYS A 4 -5.46 22.38 -63.58
N GLU A 5 -4.81 23.54 -63.49
CA GLU A 5 -3.49 23.69 -62.87
C GLU A 5 -3.55 24.84 -61.85
N ASN A 6 -4.01 24.52 -60.65
CA ASN A 6 -3.41 25.14 -59.48
C ASN A 6 -3.28 24.10 -58.37
N MET A 7 -2.05 23.60 -58.32
CA MET A 7 -1.54 22.50 -57.52
C MET A 7 -1.61 22.79 -56.02
N PHE A 8 -1.95 21.75 -55.26
CA PHE A 8 -1.25 21.29 -54.06
C PHE A 8 -0.28 22.32 -53.43
N LYS A 9 -0.79 23.14 -52.50
CA LYS A 9 0.06 23.68 -51.44
C LYS A 9 0.50 22.51 -50.56
N SER A 10 1.79 22.32 -50.40
CA SER A 10 2.37 21.33 -49.49
C SER A 10 1.84 21.54 -48.06
N GLU A 11 1.45 20.45 -47.39
CA GLU A 11 0.88 20.39 -46.03
C GLU A 11 1.82 20.90 -44.91
N SER A 12 2.94 21.56 -45.24
CA SER A 12 4.00 21.98 -44.31
C SER A 12 3.92 23.45 -43.86
N SER A 13 2.78 24.13 -44.02
CA SER A 13 2.68 25.60 -43.87
C SER A 13 1.74 26.14 -42.78
N PHE A 14 1.13 25.28 -41.94
CA PHE A 14 0.28 25.75 -40.83
C PHE A 14 1.09 26.01 -39.55
N SER A 15 0.86 27.14 -38.90
CA SER A 15 1.43 27.47 -37.59
C SER A 15 0.87 26.55 -36.50
N VAL A 16 1.63 26.34 -35.41
CA VAL A 16 1.18 25.53 -34.26
C VAL A 16 -0.18 26.03 -33.74
N LYS A 17 -0.39 27.35 -33.75
CA LYS A 17 -1.62 27.99 -33.29
C LYS A 17 -2.84 27.61 -34.15
N GLU A 18 -2.71 27.66 -35.48
CA GLU A 18 -3.80 27.30 -36.41
C GLU A 18 -4.18 25.80 -36.30
N ARG A 19 -3.20 24.92 -36.06
CA ARG A 19 -3.49 23.48 -35.83
C ARG A 19 -4.16 23.23 -34.48
N MET A 20 -3.82 24.02 -33.45
CA MET A 20 -4.44 23.91 -32.13
C MET A 20 -5.92 24.31 -32.17
N GLU A 21 -6.27 25.38 -32.89
CA GLU A 21 -7.66 25.81 -33.09
C GLU A 21 -8.51 24.72 -33.76
N GLU A 22 -7.94 23.94 -34.69
CA GLU A 22 -8.60 22.80 -35.32
C GLU A 22 -8.93 21.70 -34.31
N TYR A 23 -7.97 21.32 -33.46
CA TYR A 23 -8.20 20.29 -32.42
C TYR A 23 -9.11 20.79 -31.30
N GLU A 24 -9.09 22.08 -30.97
CA GLU A 24 -10.07 22.69 -30.06
C GLU A 24 -11.49 22.54 -30.61
N CYS A 25 -11.71 22.85 -31.89
CA CYS A 25 -13.01 22.68 -32.55
C CYS A 25 -13.46 21.22 -32.64
N GLN A 26 -12.53 20.26 -32.62
CA GLN A 26 -12.84 18.82 -32.59
C GLN A 26 -13.28 18.32 -31.18
N GLY A 27 -13.20 19.17 -30.14
CA GLY A 27 -13.71 18.87 -28.80
C GLY A 27 -12.77 18.03 -27.93
N PHE A 28 -11.46 18.26 -28.04
CA PHE A 28 -10.44 17.74 -27.11
C PHE A 28 -10.42 18.57 -25.82
N ASP A 29 -10.14 17.94 -24.69
CA ASP A 29 -10.02 18.65 -23.40
C ASP A 29 -8.67 19.39 -23.26
N ALA A 30 -8.58 20.29 -22.27
CA ALA A 30 -7.40 21.12 -22.05
C ALA A 30 -6.10 20.32 -21.84
N PHE A 31 -6.16 19.14 -21.22
CA PHE A 31 -4.99 18.29 -20.99
C PHE A 31 -4.60 17.51 -22.25
N GLN A 32 -5.57 17.05 -23.04
CA GLN A 32 -5.30 16.46 -24.36
C GLN A 32 -4.70 17.48 -25.32
N LEU A 33 -5.21 18.72 -25.32
CA LEU A 33 -4.68 19.82 -26.10
C LEU A 33 -3.25 20.17 -25.71
N ALA A 34 -2.92 20.18 -24.41
CA ALA A 34 -1.54 20.37 -23.96
C ALA A 34 -0.59 19.29 -24.52
N GLU A 35 -1.01 18.02 -24.55
CA GLU A 35 -0.21 16.94 -25.14
C GLU A 35 -0.09 17.04 -26.66
N ILE A 36 -1.12 17.54 -27.36
CA ILE A 36 -1.08 17.85 -28.79
C ILE A 36 -0.08 18.97 -29.07
N GLU A 37 -0.15 20.05 -28.30
CA GLU A 37 0.75 21.20 -28.43
C GLU A 37 2.21 20.79 -28.21
N LEU A 38 2.48 19.99 -27.17
CA LEU A 38 3.82 19.44 -26.90
C LEU A 38 4.33 18.58 -28.06
N GLY A 39 3.45 17.81 -28.72
CA GLY A 39 3.82 17.02 -29.89
C GLY A 39 4.13 17.87 -31.11
N LEU A 40 3.32 18.89 -31.38
CA LEU A 40 3.54 19.85 -32.47
C LEU A 40 4.86 20.59 -32.28
N LYS A 41 5.16 21.05 -31.04
CA LYS A 41 6.44 21.69 -30.69
C LYS A 41 7.63 20.74 -30.83
N ALA A 42 7.44 19.46 -30.51
CA ALA A 42 8.46 18.43 -30.68
C ALA A 42 8.64 17.94 -32.13
N GLY A 43 7.82 18.43 -33.07
CA GLY A 43 7.89 18.05 -34.48
C GLY A 43 7.46 16.62 -34.78
N VAL A 44 6.71 15.97 -33.88
CA VAL A 44 6.18 14.61 -34.10
C VAL A 44 4.83 14.64 -34.79
N ASP A 45 4.47 13.57 -35.50
CA ASP A 45 3.17 13.47 -36.17
C ASP A 45 2.03 13.23 -35.18
N VAL A 46 1.41 14.33 -34.76
CA VAL A 46 0.35 14.35 -33.75
C VAL A 46 -0.92 13.62 -34.20
N ARG A 47 -1.15 13.47 -35.52
CA ARG A 47 -2.34 12.77 -36.06
C ARG A 47 -2.39 11.30 -35.62
N GLN A 48 -1.25 10.69 -35.29
CA GLN A 48 -1.19 9.28 -34.90
C GLN A 48 -1.79 9.01 -33.51
N TYR A 49 -1.68 9.99 -32.58
CA TYR A 49 -2.14 9.84 -31.19
C TYR A 49 -3.21 10.85 -30.75
N ALA A 50 -3.44 11.93 -31.50
CA ALA A 50 -4.53 12.88 -31.23
C ALA A 50 -5.88 12.27 -31.58
N LYS A 51 -6.38 11.39 -30.69
CA LYS A 51 -7.71 10.77 -30.78
C LYS A 51 -8.42 10.94 -29.45
N ARG A 52 -9.65 11.46 -29.47
CA ARG A 52 -10.45 11.75 -28.26
C ARG A 52 -10.67 10.57 -27.33
N ARG A 53 -10.57 9.35 -27.86
CA ARG A 53 -10.68 8.10 -27.12
C ARG A 53 -9.52 7.82 -26.16
N TYR A 54 -8.37 8.49 -26.34
CA TYR A 54 -7.25 8.38 -25.41
C TYR A 54 -7.36 9.42 -24.31
N ILE A 55 -7.07 9.05 -23.08
CA ILE A 55 -6.83 10.04 -22.02
C ILE A 55 -5.47 10.72 -22.23
N PHE A 56 -5.28 11.91 -21.66
CA PHE A 56 -4.03 12.67 -21.84
C PHE A 56 -2.78 11.88 -21.42
N PHE A 57 -2.86 11.02 -20.38
CA PHE A 57 -1.74 10.14 -19.99
C PHE A 57 -1.35 9.12 -21.07
N GLN A 58 -2.33 8.55 -21.80
CA GLN A 58 -2.06 7.65 -22.93
C GLN A 58 -1.45 8.43 -24.11
N MET A 59 -1.97 9.63 -24.39
CA MET A 59 -1.41 10.54 -25.40
C MET A 59 0.04 10.92 -25.08
N ALA A 60 0.36 11.16 -23.80
CA ALA A 60 1.71 11.45 -23.36
C ALA A 60 2.68 10.29 -23.63
N GLU A 61 2.27 9.04 -23.39
CA GLU A 61 3.11 7.87 -23.68
C GLU A 61 3.29 7.64 -25.18
N LEU A 62 2.25 7.81 -26.00
CA LEU A 62 2.36 7.72 -27.46
C LEU A 62 3.23 8.83 -28.03
N ARG A 63 3.09 10.07 -27.55
CA ARG A 63 3.96 11.20 -27.92
C ARG A 63 5.42 10.91 -27.58
N LYS A 64 5.70 10.46 -26.35
CA LYS A 64 7.06 10.06 -25.94
C LYS A 64 7.60 8.95 -26.85
N GLY A 65 6.76 8.00 -27.23
CA GLY A 65 7.11 6.95 -28.19
C GLY A 65 7.59 7.49 -29.54
N LEU A 66 6.84 8.42 -30.11
CA LEU A 66 7.20 9.09 -31.36
C LEU A 66 8.50 9.89 -31.23
N ILE A 67 8.69 10.59 -30.10
CA ILE A 67 9.93 11.34 -29.81
C ILE A 67 11.13 10.38 -29.74
N SER A 68 10.97 9.24 -29.05
CA SER A 68 11.96 8.18 -28.95
C SER A 68 12.10 7.33 -30.23
N LYS A 69 11.32 7.62 -31.28
CA LYS A 69 11.29 6.89 -32.56
C LYS A 69 11.00 5.39 -32.42
N VAL A 70 10.19 5.00 -31.44
CA VAL A 70 9.72 3.61 -31.28
C VAL A 70 8.35 3.42 -31.94
N ASP A 71 8.06 2.19 -32.36
CA ASP A 71 6.79 1.87 -33.01
C ASP A 71 5.61 1.93 -32.03
N ILE A 72 4.87 3.03 -32.07
CA ILE A 72 3.71 3.26 -31.21
C ILE A 72 2.51 2.38 -31.58
N SER A 73 2.45 1.84 -32.80
CA SER A 73 1.34 0.98 -33.24
C SER A 73 1.22 -0.25 -32.34
N LEU A 74 2.35 -0.68 -31.74
CA LEU A 74 2.40 -1.83 -30.87
C LEU A 74 1.58 -1.64 -29.59
N TYR A 75 1.51 -0.42 -29.04
CA TYR A 75 0.83 -0.18 -27.76
C TYR A 75 -0.21 0.94 -27.82
N SER A 76 -0.56 1.42 -29.01
CA SER A 76 -1.63 2.41 -29.22
C SER A 76 -3.04 1.88 -29.02
N ASP A 77 -3.23 0.65 -28.52
CA ASP A 77 -4.56 0.18 -28.15
C ASP A 77 -5.10 0.99 -26.96
N VAL A 78 -6.35 1.45 -27.07
CA VAL A 78 -7.04 2.23 -26.03
C VAL A 78 -7.25 1.39 -24.76
N PHE A 79 -7.31 0.06 -24.90
CA PHE A 79 -7.50 -0.84 -23.77
C PHE A 79 -6.24 -1.02 -22.91
N PHE A 80 -5.06 -0.61 -23.38
CA PHE A 80 -3.89 -0.52 -22.51
C PHE A 80 -3.99 0.70 -21.61
N ASP A 81 -3.85 0.51 -20.31
CA ASP A 81 -3.67 1.63 -19.40
C ASP A 81 -2.31 2.33 -19.68
N TRP A 82 -2.18 3.59 -19.26
CA TRP A 82 -0.97 4.37 -19.55
C TRP A 82 0.28 3.82 -18.85
N PHE A 83 0.15 3.06 -17.74
CA PHE A 83 1.26 2.37 -17.13
C PHE A 83 1.71 1.16 -17.94
N GLN A 84 0.78 0.40 -18.54
CA GLN A 84 1.09 -0.69 -19.46
C GLN A 84 1.78 -0.14 -20.73
N MET A 85 1.22 0.92 -21.32
CA MET A 85 1.84 1.63 -22.45
C MET A 85 3.27 2.09 -22.12
N ARG A 86 3.49 2.61 -20.90
CA ARG A 86 4.81 3.03 -20.44
C ARG A 86 5.80 1.87 -20.40
N GLU A 87 5.40 0.71 -19.89
CA GLU A 87 6.30 -0.45 -19.83
C GLU A 87 6.59 -1.00 -21.23
N ILE A 88 5.60 -1.08 -22.12
CA ILE A 88 5.82 -1.49 -23.52
C ILE A 88 6.74 -0.49 -24.25
N ARG A 89 6.49 0.82 -24.11
CA ARG A 89 7.36 1.87 -24.69
C ARG A 89 8.79 1.74 -24.19
N ARG A 90 8.99 1.62 -22.87
CA ARG A 90 10.32 1.42 -22.28
C ARG A 90 10.98 0.15 -22.80
N GLY A 91 10.21 -0.92 -22.99
CA GLY A 91 10.75 -2.15 -23.57
C GLY A 91 11.25 -1.96 -25.00
N LEU A 92 10.51 -1.21 -25.83
CA LEU A 92 10.94 -0.85 -27.18
C LEU A 92 12.18 0.05 -27.17
N GLU A 93 12.23 1.03 -26.26
CA GLU A 93 13.41 1.92 -26.07
C GLU A 93 14.65 1.12 -25.66
N GLU A 94 14.47 0.10 -24.81
CA GLU A 94 15.51 -0.82 -24.33
C GLU A 94 15.81 -1.96 -25.33
N LYS A 95 15.11 -2.00 -26.48
CA LYS A 95 15.23 -3.04 -27.52
C LYS A 95 14.94 -4.47 -27.04
N VAL A 96 14.08 -4.63 -26.03
CA VAL A 96 13.58 -5.95 -25.62
C VAL A 96 12.36 -6.35 -26.43
N ASP A 97 12.15 -7.65 -26.60
CA ASP A 97 10.99 -8.16 -27.33
C ASP A 97 9.69 -7.99 -26.53
N VAL A 98 8.96 -6.92 -26.83
CA VAL A 98 7.70 -6.60 -26.16
C VAL A 98 6.56 -7.55 -26.54
N SER A 99 6.66 -8.30 -27.65
CA SER A 99 5.62 -9.24 -28.06
C SER A 99 5.36 -10.33 -27.02
N ILE A 100 6.36 -10.59 -26.17
CA ILE A 100 6.32 -11.57 -25.09
C ILE A 100 5.32 -11.20 -23.99
N TYR A 101 5.14 -9.91 -23.68
CA TYR A 101 4.37 -9.46 -22.52
C TYR A 101 3.34 -8.36 -22.81
N ARG A 102 3.23 -7.92 -24.06
CA ARG A 102 2.24 -6.95 -24.54
C ARG A 102 0.85 -7.56 -24.61
N ASP A 103 0.31 -7.83 -23.43
CA ASP A 103 -1.00 -8.43 -23.21
C ASP A 103 -1.79 -7.54 -22.25
N ARG A 104 -3.02 -7.17 -22.64
CA ARG A 104 -3.89 -6.28 -21.87
C ARG A 104 -4.27 -6.86 -20.50
N ASP A 105 -4.27 -8.20 -20.37
CA ASP A 105 -4.65 -8.88 -19.14
C ASP A 105 -3.50 -8.92 -18.12
N ILE A 106 -2.27 -8.59 -18.54
CA ILE A 106 -1.10 -8.50 -17.66
C ILE A 106 -1.00 -7.09 -17.08
N ASN A 107 -1.10 -6.95 -15.76
CA ASN A 107 -0.94 -5.64 -15.13
C ASN A 107 0.48 -5.06 -15.33
N HIS A 108 0.60 -3.73 -15.29
CA HIS A 108 1.86 -3.04 -15.53
C HIS A 108 2.99 -3.41 -14.53
N LEU A 109 2.66 -3.86 -13.31
CA LEU A 109 3.66 -4.28 -12.33
C LEU A 109 4.33 -5.60 -12.74
N ILE A 110 3.57 -6.53 -13.29
CA ILE A 110 4.07 -7.79 -13.85
C ILE A 110 4.83 -7.50 -15.15
N MET A 111 4.29 -6.67 -16.05
CA MET A 111 4.99 -6.23 -17.27
C MET A 111 6.37 -5.65 -16.96
N ARG A 112 6.47 -4.82 -15.92
CA ARG A 112 7.75 -4.24 -15.47
C ARG A 112 8.76 -5.31 -15.09
N GLU A 113 8.35 -6.36 -14.38
CA GLU A 113 9.28 -7.44 -14.02
C GLU A 113 9.61 -8.35 -15.21
N ILE A 114 8.66 -8.62 -16.12
CA ILE A 114 8.96 -9.34 -17.37
C ILE A 114 9.97 -8.56 -18.21
N ARG A 115 9.76 -7.25 -18.42
CA ARG A 115 10.68 -6.37 -19.14
C ARG A 115 12.09 -6.42 -18.57
N LYS A 116 12.24 -6.24 -17.25
CA LYS A 116 13.54 -6.39 -16.58
C LYS A 116 14.11 -7.79 -16.76
N GLY A 117 13.28 -8.83 -16.68
CA GLY A 117 13.68 -10.21 -16.97
C GLY A 117 14.28 -10.32 -18.37
N LEU A 118 13.61 -9.81 -19.39
CA LEU A 118 14.10 -9.83 -20.77
C LEU A 118 15.40 -9.03 -20.95
N MET A 119 15.56 -7.89 -20.26
CA MET A 119 16.85 -7.17 -20.23
C MET A 119 17.97 -8.02 -19.65
N ASP A 120 17.64 -8.86 -18.67
CA ASP A 120 18.55 -9.82 -18.05
C ASP A 120 18.67 -11.15 -18.84
N ASN A 121 18.07 -11.25 -20.04
CA ASN A 121 17.93 -12.46 -20.85
C ASN A 121 17.19 -13.63 -20.15
N ILE A 122 16.21 -13.31 -19.30
CA ILE A 122 15.39 -14.26 -18.53
C ILE A 122 13.92 -14.11 -18.93
N ASN A 123 13.34 -15.18 -19.48
CA ASN A 123 11.91 -15.20 -19.80
C ASN A 123 11.06 -15.58 -18.57
N LEU A 124 10.31 -14.62 -18.03
CA LEU A 124 9.43 -14.83 -16.88
C LEU A 124 8.00 -15.28 -17.26
N MET A 125 7.65 -15.32 -18.54
CA MET A 125 6.29 -15.70 -18.96
C MET A 125 5.82 -17.09 -18.50
N PRO A 126 6.66 -18.14 -18.44
CA PRO A 126 6.25 -19.42 -17.89
C PRO A 126 5.72 -19.32 -16.44
N TYR A 127 6.31 -18.42 -15.65
CA TYR A 127 5.92 -18.16 -14.26
C TYR A 127 4.66 -17.31 -14.15
N VAL A 128 4.48 -16.35 -15.07
CA VAL A 128 3.27 -15.52 -15.14
C VAL A 128 2.05 -16.36 -15.51
N LYS A 129 2.21 -17.29 -16.46
CA LYS A 129 1.14 -18.23 -16.87
C LYS A 129 0.71 -19.17 -15.73
N ARG A 130 1.56 -19.39 -14.72
CA ARG A 130 1.23 -20.13 -13.50
C ARG A 130 0.45 -19.31 -12.47
N GLY A 131 0.17 -18.03 -12.75
CA GLY A 131 -0.56 -17.14 -11.85
C GLY A 131 0.29 -16.57 -10.70
N LEU A 132 1.63 -16.58 -10.83
CA LEU A 132 2.50 -16.05 -9.79
C LEU A 132 2.43 -14.52 -9.70
N ASN A 133 2.42 -14.02 -8.47
CA ASN A 133 2.38 -12.57 -8.23
C ASN A 133 3.73 -11.88 -8.52
N ARG A 134 3.70 -10.56 -8.62
CA ARG A 134 4.88 -9.71 -8.90
C ARG A 134 6.04 -9.96 -7.93
N SER A 135 5.77 -10.12 -6.64
CA SER A 135 6.81 -10.27 -5.62
C SER A 135 7.59 -11.56 -5.81
N ILE A 136 6.91 -12.67 -6.13
CA ILE A 136 7.54 -13.96 -6.43
C ILE A 136 8.34 -13.87 -7.75
N LEU A 137 7.77 -13.26 -8.80
CA LEU A 137 8.47 -13.07 -10.09
C LEU A 137 9.78 -12.30 -9.94
N GLN A 138 9.80 -11.28 -9.07
CA GLN A 138 11.02 -10.52 -8.77
C GLN A 138 12.11 -11.41 -8.16
N VAL A 139 11.75 -12.32 -7.25
CA VAL A 139 12.70 -13.24 -6.62
C VAL A 139 13.15 -14.32 -7.60
N VAL A 140 12.25 -14.86 -8.42
CA VAL A 140 12.59 -15.82 -9.48
C VAL A 140 13.60 -15.21 -10.46
N ARG A 141 13.40 -13.96 -10.90
CA ARG A 141 14.38 -13.24 -11.74
C ARG A 141 15.75 -13.15 -11.08
N LYS A 142 15.80 -12.71 -9.81
CA LYS A 142 17.06 -12.65 -9.05
C LYS A 142 17.71 -14.03 -8.91
N ALA A 143 16.92 -15.07 -8.68
CA ALA A 143 17.42 -16.43 -8.53
C ALA A 143 18.04 -16.93 -9.83
N LYS A 144 17.38 -16.73 -10.98
CA LYS A 144 17.94 -17.08 -12.30
C LYS A 144 19.22 -16.30 -12.60
N LEU A 145 19.29 -15.01 -12.25
CA LEU A 145 20.53 -14.20 -12.34
C LEU A 145 21.67 -14.78 -11.49
N ASP A 146 21.34 -15.22 -10.27
CA ASP A 146 22.29 -15.86 -9.36
C ASP A 146 22.56 -17.33 -9.71
N LYS A 147 21.97 -17.87 -10.80
CA LYS A 147 22.00 -19.29 -11.21
C LYS A 147 21.49 -20.25 -10.13
N VAL A 148 20.53 -19.81 -9.32
CA VAL A 148 19.84 -20.58 -8.28
C VAL A 148 18.50 -21.08 -8.79
N ASN A 149 18.23 -22.38 -8.60
CA ASN A 149 16.92 -22.96 -8.89
C ASN A 149 16.00 -22.88 -7.65
N LEU A 150 14.83 -22.26 -7.80
CA LEU A 150 13.81 -22.16 -6.75
C LEU A 150 12.48 -22.82 -7.13
N ASP A 151 12.41 -23.51 -8.28
CA ASP A 151 11.13 -23.94 -8.85
C ASP A 151 10.36 -24.87 -7.90
N SER A 152 11.07 -25.76 -7.19
CA SER A 152 10.49 -26.63 -6.16
C SER A 152 9.87 -25.87 -4.99
N PHE A 153 10.53 -24.82 -4.49
CA PHE A 153 10.03 -24.02 -3.36
C PHE A 153 8.82 -23.18 -3.77
N VAL A 154 8.82 -22.70 -5.01
CA VAL A 154 7.64 -22.00 -5.56
C VAL A 154 6.45 -22.95 -5.64
N ASP A 155 6.66 -24.20 -6.06
CA ASP A 155 5.61 -25.23 -6.12
C ASP A 155 5.09 -25.61 -4.73
N GLN A 156 5.95 -25.58 -3.71
CA GLN A 156 5.58 -25.83 -2.31
C GLN A 156 4.83 -24.65 -1.64
N GLY A 157 4.69 -23.51 -2.32
CA GLY A 157 3.89 -22.38 -1.84
C GLY A 157 4.62 -21.41 -0.89
N TYR A 158 5.96 -21.39 -0.91
CA TYR A 158 6.73 -20.40 -0.15
C TYR A 158 6.45 -18.96 -0.61
N ASP A 159 6.41 -18.02 0.34
CA ASP A 159 6.22 -16.61 0.06
C ASP A 159 7.49 -15.94 -0.51
N SER A 160 7.36 -14.72 -1.00
CA SER A 160 8.48 -14.00 -1.62
C SER A 160 9.64 -13.70 -0.67
N TYR A 161 9.39 -13.51 0.62
CA TYR A 161 10.45 -13.25 1.60
C TYR A 161 11.22 -14.53 1.93
N GLN A 162 10.50 -15.65 2.13
CA GLN A 162 11.13 -16.96 2.34
C GLN A 162 11.97 -17.37 1.13
N LEU A 163 11.42 -17.26 -0.08
CA LEU A 163 12.14 -17.55 -1.33
C LEU A 163 13.40 -16.67 -1.48
N ASP A 164 13.36 -15.39 -1.08
CA ASP A 164 14.53 -14.51 -1.18
C ASP A 164 15.63 -14.87 -0.18
N GLU A 165 15.27 -15.40 1.00
CA GLU A 165 16.24 -15.90 1.97
C GLU A 165 16.84 -17.23 1.54
N LEU A 166 16.04 -18.18 1.03
CA LEU A 166 16.52 -19.44 0.43
C LEU A 166 17.46 -19.16 -0.74
N ARG A 167 17.11 -18.21 -1.62
CA ARG A 167 17.98 -17.73 -2.70
C ARG A 167 19.33 -17.26 -2.19
N LYS A 168 19.34 -16.40 -1.16
CA LYS A 168 20.59 -15.91 -0.55
C LYS A 168 21.37 -17.05 0.09
N GLY A 169 20.70 -17.98 0.75
CA GLY A 169 21.29 -19.20 1.30
C GLY A 169 22.11 -19.97 0.28
N ILE A 170 21.47 -20.35 -0.82
CA ILE A 170 22.10 -21.09 -1.92
C ILE A 170 23.22 -20.26 -2.56
N LYS A 171 22.98 -18.96 -2.81
CA LYS A 171 23.97 -18.05 -3.39
C LYS A 171 25.25 -17.96 -2.57
N TYR A 172 25.14 -17.97 -1.24
CA TYR A 172 26.28 -17.90 -0.32
C TYR A 172 26.79 -19.28 0.11
N ASN A 173 26.36 -20.36 -0.55
CA ASN A 173 26.76 -21.74 -0.25
C ASN A 173 26.54 -22.15 1.22
N LEU A 174 25.43 -21.70 1.81
CA LEU A 174 25.02 -22.03 3.18
C LEU A 174 24.16 -23.29 3.18
N ASN A 175 24.20 -24.06 4.27
CA ASN A 175 23.35 -25.24 4.43
C ASN A 175 21.87 -24.82 4.61
N ILE A 176 21.09 -24.86 3.53
CA ILE A 176 19.69 -24.41 3.54
C ILE A 176 18.74 -25.38 4.23
N THR A 177 19.09 -26.66 4.33
CA THR A 177 18.22 -27.71 4.89
C THR A 177 17.91 -27.45 6.36
N GLU A 178 18.78 -26.72 7.06
CA GLU A 178 18.58 -26.28 8.44
C GLU A 178 17.35 -25.37 8.61
N TYR A 179 16.93 -24.65 7.56
CA TYR A 179 15.82 -23.69 7.64
C TYR A 179 14.88 -23.71 6.44
N GLU A 180 14.93 -24.76 5.63
CA GLU A 180 13.93 -25.07 4.59
C GLU A 180 12.63 -25.56 5.25
N ASN A 181 11.94 -24.64 5.92
CA ASN A 181 10.71 -24.94 6.64
C ASN A 181 9.62 -23.91 6.28
N PRO A 182 8.49 -24.33 5.66
CA PRO A 182 7.40 -23.43 5.29
C PRO A 182 6.78 -22.69 6.48
N LEU A 183 6.92 -23.23 7.70
CA LEU A 183 6.39 -22.63 8.94
C LEU A 183 7.24 -21.46 9.46
N LEU A 184 8.50 -21.33 9.02
CA LEU A 184 9.35 -20.20 9.38
C LEU A 184 9.02 -18.99 8.50
N SER A 185 8.74 -17.84 9.11
CA SER A 185 8.64 -16.59 8.36
C SER A 185 9.98 -16.23 7.71
N GLY A 186 9.95 -15.49 6.58
CA GLY A 186 11.17 -15.02 5.93
C GLY A 186 12.08 -14.18 6.84
N ALA A 187 11.52 -13.51 7.86
CA ALA A 187 12.31 -12.79 8.86
C ALA A 187 13.07 -13.73 9.81
N GLN A 188 12.48 -14.86 10.20
CA GLN A 188 13.16 -15.89 11.02
C GLN A 188 14.26 -16.59 10.19
N MET A 189 13.95 -16.96 8.94
CA MET A 189 14.94 -17.52 8.00
C MET A 189 16.15 -16.59 7.81
N ARG A 190 15.92 -15.28 7.78
CA ARG A 190 16.98 -14.28 7.67
C ARG A 190 17.94 -14.33 8.85
N GLU A 191 17.44 -14.45 10.08
CA GLU A 191 18.30 -14.53 11.26
C GLU A 191 19.10 -15.84 11.27
N ILE A 192 18.48 -16.98 10.92
CA ILE A 192 19.18 -18.27 10.79
C ILE A 192 20.28 -18.17 9.73
N ARG A 193 19.97 -17.59 8.56
CA ARG A 193 20.95 -17.36 7.49
C ARG A 193 22.11 -16.48 7.97
N TYR A 194 21.85 -15.45 8.77
CA TYR A 194 22.91 -14.63 9.34
C TYR A 194 23.76 -15.41 10.35
N GLY A 195 23.17 -16.30 11.15
CA GLY A 195 23.91 -17.20 12.02
C GLY A 195 24.83 -18.14 11.26
N LEU A 196 24.29 -18.85 10.27
CA LEU A 196 25.06 -19.75 9.39
C LEU A 196 26.21 -19.01 8.69
N ARG A 197 25.97 -17.78 8.20
CA ARG A 197 27.01 -16.97 7.57
C ARG A 197 28.09 -16.51 8.55
N ALA A 198 27.74 -16.28 9.81
CA ALA A 198 28.68 -15.92 10.86
C ALA A 198 29.41 -17.14 11.45
N GLY A 199 29.05 -18.38 11.05
CA GLY A 199 29.64 -19.60 11.57
C GLY A 199 29.29 -19.89 13.03
N ILE A 200 28.16 -19.35 13.52
CA ILE A 200 27.69 -19.57 14.90
C ILE A 200 26.65 -20.68 14.95
N ASP A 201 26.52 -21.32 16.11
CA ASP A 201 25.51 -22.34 16.36
C ASP A 201 24.09 -21.74 16.30
N ILE A 202 23.30 -22.24 15.37
CA ILE A 202 21.91 -21.80 15.16
C ILE A 202 20.91 -22.63 15.96
N SER A 203 21.29 -23.81 16.47
CA SER A 203 20.37 -24.75 17.15
C SER A 203 19.71 -24.11 18.38
N ALA A 204 20.40 -23.15 19.01
CA ALA A 204 19.92 -22.42 20.16
C ALA A 204 18.70 -21.52 19.89
N TYR A 205 18.45 -21.13 18.64
CA TYR A 205 17.34 -20.24 18.29
C TYR A 205 16.59 -20.60 17.01
N ASN A 206 16.99 -21.65 16.29
CA ASN A 206 16.26 -22.20 15.14
C ASN A 206 15.01 -22.97 15.62
N ASP A 207 14.10 -22.25 16.23
CA ASP A 207 12.83 -22.76 16.76
C ASP A 207 11.70 -21.81 16.32
N ILE A 208 10.65 -22.41 15.77
CA ILE A 208 9.43 -21.74 15.30
C ILE A 208 8.71 -20.98 16.42
N THR A 209 8.94 -21.32 17.70
CA THR A 209 8.34 -20.64 18.85
C THR A 209 8.91 -19.24 19.07
N TYR A 210 10.12 -18.96 18.60
CA TYR A 210 10.72 -17.62 18.67
C TYR A 210 10.29 -16.76 17.49
N ASN A 211 9.88 -15.53 17.76
CA ASN A 211 9.80 -14.51 16.72
C ASN A 211 11.20 -14.04 16.29
N TRP A 212 11.28 -13.43 15.11
CA TRP A 212 12.57 -13.00 14.53
C TRP A 212 13.35 -12.01 15.42
N MET A 213 12.69 -11.20 16.25
CA MET A 213 13.38 -10.28 17.16
C MET A 213 14.02 -11.04 18.32
N GLN A 214 13.37 -12.07 18.85
CA GLN A 214 13.95 -12.95 19.88
C GLN A 214 15.17 -13.70 19.32
N MET A 215 15.04 -14.27 18.11
CA MET A 215 16.15 -14.91 17.40
C MET A 215 17.32 -13.96 17.18
N GLN A 216 17.04 -12.69 16.84
CA GLN A 216 18.07 -11.67 16.67
C GLN A 216 18.85 -11.43 17.98
N GLU A 217 18.17 -11.31 19.12
CA GLU A 217 18.86 -11.08 20.40
C GLU A 217 19.72 -12.29 20.79
N ILE A 218 19.20 -13.52 20.64
CA ILE A 218 19.99 -14.75 20.90
C ILE A 218 21.20 -14.81 19.96
N ARG A 219 21.01 -14.53 18.66
CA ARG A 219 22.09 -14.48 17.67
C ARG A 219 23.17 -13.46 18.03
N LEU A 220 22.78 -12.24 18.43
CA LEU A 220 23.71 -11.21 18.86
C LEU A 220 24.47 -11.62 20.12
N GLY A 221 23.81 -12.29 21.06
CA GLY A 221 24.48 -12.80 22.26
C GLY A 221 25.57 -13.81 21.95
N ILE A 222 25.27 -14.79 21.08
CA ILE A 222 26.27 -15.77 20.64
C ILE A 222 27.45 -15.08 19.94
N MET A 223 27.16 -14.11 19.06
CA MET A 223 28.20 -13.33 18.37
C MET A 223 29.10 -12.53 19.31
N ASN A 224 28.55 -12.01 20.41
CA ASN A 224 29.27 -11.24 21.42
C ASN A 224 29.87 -12.13 22.52
N GLY A 225 29.74 -13.45 22.43
CA GLY A 225 30.30 -14.41 23.38
C GLY A 225 29.65 -14.37 24.76
N VAL A 226 28.40 -13.91 24.86
CA VAL A 226 27.66 -13.91 26.13
C VAL A 226 26.84 -15.19 26.30
N ASP A 227 26.64 -15.60 27.55
CA ASP A 227 25.87 -16.79 27.88
C ASP A 227 24.37 -16.57 27.63
N ILE A 228 23.86 -17.17 26.56
CA ILE A 228 22.46 -17.01 26.13
C ILE A 228 21.46 -17.75 27.03
N PHE A 229 21.92 -18.71 27.86
CA PHE A 229 21.05 -19.54 28.71
C PHE A 229 20.11 -18.71 29.59
N TRP A 230 20.57 -17.53 30.02
CA TRP A 230 19.83 -16.60 30.86
C TRP A 230 18.55 -16.05 30.23
N TYR A 231 18.48 -16.02 28.90
CA TYR A 231 17.37 -15.38 28.20
C TYR A 231 16.87 -16.11 26.96
N SER A 232 17.50 -17.21 26.53
CA SER A 232 17.03 -18.08 25.43
C SER A 232 15.79 -18.88 25.86
N ASN A 233 14.68 -18.18 26.07
CA ASN A 233 13.39 -18.74 26.47
C ASN A 233 12.26 -18.00 25.75
N ALA A 234 11.38 -18.73 25.07
CA ALA A 234 10.30 -18.17 24.26
C ALA A 234 9.32 -17.28 25.05
N ASN A 235 9.24 -17.44 26.39
CA ASN A 235 8.40 -16.63 27.26
C ASN A 235 8.94 -15.21 27.48
N PHE A 236 10.24 -14.97 27.29
CA PHE A 236 10.78 -13.61 27.31
C PHE A 236 10.50 -12.92 25.98
N ASN A 237 9.94 -11.72 26.01
CA ASN A 237 9.87 -10.92 24.78
C ASN A 237 11.27 -10.40 24.38
N ALA A 238 11.44 -10.03 23.11
CA ALA A 238 12.73 -9.57 22.59
C ALA A 238 13.30 -8.35 23.33
N LYS A 239 12.45 -7.47 23.87
CA LYS A 239 12.93 -6.31 24.65
C LYS A 239 13.51 -6.73 26.00
N GLN A 240 12.92 -7.74 26.66
CA GLN A 240 13.48 -8.32 27.90
C GLN A 240 14.81 -9.02 27.59
N MET A 241 14.85 -9.86 26.54
CA MET A 241 16.07 -10.53 26.09
C MET A 241 17.20 -9.54 25.80
N ARG A 242 16.88 -8.42 25.15
CA ARG A 242 17.83 -7.34 24.86
C ARG A 242 18.46 -6.76 26.13
N GLU A 243 17.67 -6.46 27.16
CA GLU A 243 18.21 -5.88 28.39
C GLU A 243 19.08 -6.88 29.15
N ILE A 244 18.70 -8.16 29.17
CA ILE A 244 19.52 -9.23 29.76
C ILE A 244 20.83 -9.39 28.98
N ARG A 245 20.79 -9.41 27.64
CA ARG A 245 21.98 -9.47 26.79
C ARG A 245 22.92 -8.28 27.02
N LEU A 246 22.40 -7.05 27.01
CA LEU A 246 23.20 -5.85 27.27
C LEU A 246 23.84 -5.91 28.66
N GLY A 247 23.12 -6.43 29.66
CA GLY A 247 23.68 -6.65 31.00
C GLY A 247 24.86 -7.60 31.02
N LEU A 248 24.76 -8.72 30.29
CA LEU A 248 25.84 -9.69 30.15
C LEU A 248 27.04 -9.11 29.39
N GLU A 249 26.80 -8.34 28.33
CA GLU A 249 27.84 -7.63 27.58
C GLU A 249 28.58 -6.62 28.46
N ASP A 250 27.85 -5.93 29.33
CA ASP A 250 28.39 -5.01 30.33
C ASP A 250 29.02 -5.74 31.54
N LYS A 251 29.03 -7.09 31.58
CA LYS A 251 29.52 -7.92 32.71
C LYS A 251 28.82 -7.62 34.05
N LEU A 252 27.52 -7.34 34.01
CA LEU A 252 26.69 -7.07 35.18
C LEU A 252 26.02 -8.35 35.70
N ASP A 253 25.61 -8.33 36.98
CA ASP A 253 24.82 -9.41 37.57
C ASP A 253 23.37 -9.39 37.08
N VAL A 254 23.11 -10.19 36.05
CA VAL A 254 21.77 -10.33 35.45
C VAL A 254 20.80 -11.12 36.31
N PHE A 255 21.26 -11.96 37.26
CA PHE A 255 20.39 -12.74 38.12
C PHE A 255 19.41 -11.86 38.91
N SER A 256 19.86 -10.66 39.28
CA SER A 256 19.08 -9.69 40.04
C SER A 256 17.85 -9.13 39.30
N TYR A 257 17.75 -9.28 37.97
CA TYR A 257 16.63 -8.73 37.19
C TYR A 257 16.15 -9.54 35.98
N ALA A 258 16.83 -10.64 35.63
CA ALA A 258 16.44 -11.54 34.54
C ALA A 258 15.22 -12.43 34.93
N SER A 259 14.06 -11.81 35.13
CA SER A 259 12.83 -12.47 35.55
C SER A 259 11.68 -12.18 34.60
N GLN A 260 10.92 -13.22 34.22
CA GLN A 260 9.76 -13.09 33.31
C GLN A 260 8.66 -12.15 33.84
N LEU A 261 8.62 -11.96 35.17
CA LEU A 261 7.67 -11.06 35.85
C LEU A 261 8.03 -9.58 35.68
N TRP A 262 9.26 -9.27 35.29
CA TRP A 262 9.74 -7.90 35.17
C TRP A 262 9.52 -7.38 33.76
N SER A 263 9.02 -6.16 33.62
CA SER A 263 8.94 -5.54 32.30
C SER A 263 10.34 -5.21 31.79
N ALA A 264 10.51 -5.11 30.47
CA ALA A 264 11.79 -4.67 29.89
C ALA A 264 12.21 -3.27 30.38
N VAL A 265 11.25 -2.42 30.77
CA VAL A 265 11.54 -1.09 31.33
C VAL A 265 12.13 -1.21 32.73
N ASP A 266 11.59 -2.11 33.56
CA ASP A 266 12.09 -2.34 34.92
C ASP A 266 13.47 -2.99 34.89
N MET A 267 13.69 -3.95 33.97
CA MET A 267 15.00 -4.55 33.70
C MET A 267 16.03 -3.50 33.29
N ARG A 268 15.66 -2.58 32.38
CA ARG A 268 16.54 -1.48 31.98
C ARG A 268 16.95 -0.60 33.15
N ARG A 269 15.97 -0.15 33.95
CA ARG A 269 16.23 0.69 35.13
C ARG A 269 17.18 -0.01 36.10
N LYS A 270 16.96 -1.31 36.34
CA LYS A 270 17.82 -2.08 37.23
C LYS A 270 19.23 -2.25 36.66
N ARG A 271 19.36 -2.51 35.36
CA ARG A 271 20.65 -2.56 34.65
C ARG A 271 21.40 -1.23 34.74
N GLU A 272 20.74 -0.12 34.45
CA GLU A 272 21.32 1.23 34.54
C GLU A 272 21.78 1.54 35.96
N GLN A 273 21.00 1.17 36.97
CA GLN A 273 21.40 1.33 38.37
C GLN A 273 22.68 0.52 38.70
N LEU A 274 22.79 -0.72 38.23
CA LEU A 274 23.98 -1.54 38.45
C LEU A 274 25.24 -0.96 37.79
N ILE A 275 25.09 -0.28 36.64
CA ILE A 275 26.19 0.43 35.99
C ILE A 275 26.67 1.59 36.89
N VAL A 276 25.73 2.41 37.36
CA VAL A 276 26.04 3.55 38.26
C VAL A 276 26.70 3.07 39.54
N ASP A 277 26.18 2.00 40.15
CA ASP A 277 26.72 1.43 41.39
C ASP A 277 28.16 0.90 41.17
N ARG A 278 28.43 0.26 40.01
CA ARG A 278 29.78 -0.19 39.63
C ARG A 278 30.74 0.98 39.43
N GLU A 279 30.33 2.01 38.68
CA GLU A 279 31.16 3.19 38.42
C GLU A 279 31.53 3.92 39.72
N ALA A 280 30.58 4.05 40.65
CA ALA A 280 30.83 4.63 41.97
C ALA A 280 31.81 3.76 42.80
N ALA A 281 31.69 2.43 42.74
CA ALA A 281 32.61 1.52 43.41
C ALA A 281 34.04 1.59 42.83
N GLU A 282 34.18 1.67 41.51
CA GLU A 282 35.47 1.83 40.82
C GLU A 282 36.13 3.18 41.14
N GLU A 283 35.35 4.27 41.21
CA GLU A 283 35.85 5.58 41.60
C GLU A 283 36.34 5.60 43.06
N ASN A 284 35.58 5.00 43.97
CA ASN A 284 35.99 4.87 45.37
C ASN A 284 37.26 4.01 45.50
N ALA A 285 37.33 2.87 44.82
CA ALA A 285 38.52 2.03 44.80
C ALA A 285 39.74 2.74 44.19
N ARG A 286 39.54 3.60 43.19
CA ARG A 286 40.59 4.43 42.61
C ARG A 286 41.08 5.48 43.61
N ARG A 287 40.17 6.19 44.30
CA ARG A 287 40.53 7.14 45.36
C ARG A 287 41.29 6.46 46.50
N GLU A 288 40.88 5.27 46.90
CA GLU A 288 41.59 4.47 47.91
C GLU A 288 42.96 3.99 47.43
N ARG A 289 43.10 3.58 46.16
CA ARG A 289 44.41 3.23 45.57
C ARG A 289 45.32 4.43 45.43
N GLU A 290 44.79 5.60 45.08
CA GLU A 290 45.54 6.87 45.03
C GLU A 290 45.97 7.30 46.44
N ALA A 291 45.10 7.15 47.45
CA ALA A 291 45.43 7.39 48.86
C ALA A 291 46.48 6.39 49.39
N ARG A 292 46.37 5.10 49.03
CA ARG A 292 47.38 4.08 49.38
C ARG A 292 48.70 4.30 48.65
N LYS A 293 48.69 4.75 47.38
CA LYS A 293 49.90 5.16 46.66
C LYS A 293 50.54 6.40 47.28
N ALA A 294 49.75 7.39 47.69
CA ALA A 294 50.24 8.56 48.41
C ALA A 294 50.86 8.17 49.77
N ALA A 295 50.29 7.19 50.46
CA ALA A 295 50.84 6.63 51.69
C ALA A 295 52.11 5.76 51.46
N ALA A 296 52.23 5.11 50.29
CA ALA A 296 53.35 4.23 49.94
C ALA A 296 54.61 4.97 49.43
N VAL A 297 54.54 6.27 49.10
CA VAL A 297 55.72 7.09 48.72
C VAL A 297 56.61 7.43 49.94
N GLY A 298 56.19 7.08 51.17
CA GLY A 298 56.90 7.41 52.40
C GLY A 298 57.96 6.41 52.89
N LEU A 299 58.12 5.21 52.33
CA LEU A 299 59.07 4.22 52.84
C LEU A 299 59.70 3.38 51.71
N VAL A 300 61.03 3.37 51.68
CA VAL A 300 61.97 2.77 50.70
C VAL A 300 62.69 1.63 51.44
N GLN A 301 62.56 0.34 51.05
CA GLN A 301 63.49 -0.55 50.26
C GLN A 301 63.58 -1.94 50.97
N PRO A 302 64.25 -3.01 50.44
CA PRO A 302 64.23 -3.63 49.10
C PRO A 302 64.18 -5.20 49.10
N GLU A 303 64.21 -5.77 47.88
CA GLU A 303 64.84 -7.04 47.44
C GLU A 303 64.15 -8.43 47.59
N ALA A 304 63.86 -9.08 46.44
CA ALA A 304 64.63 -10.22 45.86
C ALA A 304 63.80 -11.34 45.16
N ASN A 305 64.18 -11.58 43.89
CA ASN A 305 64.35 -12.83 43.12
C ASN A 305 63.23 -13.77 42.61
N ASP A 306 63.39 -14.06 41.29
CA ASP A 306 63.30 -15.35 40.55
C ASP A 306 61.92 -16.03 40.36
N THR A 307 61.53 -16.70 39.25
CA THR A 307 62.13 -17.08 37.95
C THR A 307 61.02 -17.59 36.97
N LYS A 308 61.22 -17.36 35.66
CA LYS A 308 61.02 -18.19 34.42
C LYS A 308 59.76 -19.03 34.08
N ASP A 309 59.22 -18.72 32.90
CA ASP A 309 58.95 -19.55 31.67
C ASP A 309 58.61 -21.05 31.75
N ASN A 310 57.56 -21.49 31.00
CA ASN A 310 57.73 -22.24 29.74
C ASN A 310 56.42 -22.79 29.12
N GLN A 311 56.37 -22.74 27.79
CA GLN A 311 55.63 -23.55 26.80
C GLN A 311 56.60 -24.66 26.25
N PRO A 312 56.35 -25.49 25.19
CA PRO A 312 55.14 -26.06 24.54
C PRO A 312 55.31 -27.54 24.00
N MET A 313 54.39 -27.96 23.10
CA MET A 313 54.48 -28.89 21.92
C MET A 313 54.32 -30.42 22.08
N VAL A 314 53.42 -31.03 21.27
CA VAL A 314 53.72 -31.91 20.10
C VAL A 314 52.46 -32.24 19.25
N ASP A 315 52.72 -32.61 17.99
CA ASP A 315 51.86 -32.91 16.82
C ASP A 315 51.95 -34.42 16.45
N GLU A 316 51.04 -34.94 15.61
CA GLU A 316 51.22 -36.03 14.58
C GLU A 316 49.92 -36.78 14.16
N GLY A 317 49.72 -36.97 12.84
CA GLY A 317 49.46 -38.32 12.27
C GLY A 317 48.22 -38.61 11.37
N PHE A 318 48.49 -39.09 10.14
CA PHE A 318 47.66 -39.50 8.97
C PHE A 318 46.85 -40.84 9.07
N VAL A 319 45.94 -41.15 8.11
CA VAL A 319 45.95 -42.22 7.02
C VAL A 319 44.56 -42.34 6.30
N ASP A 320 44.57 -42.83 5.04
CA ASP A 320 43.56 -42.88 3.95
C ASP A 320 42.98 -44.32 3.65
N GLU A 321 42.02 -44.43 2.68
CA GLU A 321 41.59 -45.58 1.80
C GLU A 321 40.09 -46.05 1.73
N ASP A 322 39.47 -45.80 0.55
CA ASP A 322 38.58 -46.53 -0.41
C ASP A 322 37.55 -47.66 -0.06
N LEU A 323 36.44 -47.77 -0.86
CA LEU A 323 35.99 -48.97 -1.66
C LEU A 323 34.56 -48.95 -2.34
N PHE A 324 34.52 -49.43 -3.62
CA PHE A 324 33.49 -50.20 -4.43
C PHE A 324 32.27 -49.61 -5.25
N LYS A 325 32.47 -49.49 -6.59
CA LYS A 325 31.84 -50.05 -7.86
C LYS A 325 30.34 -50.49 -8.13
N ASN A 326 29.98 -50.33 -9.45
CA ASN A 326 29.05 -51.06 -10.40
C ASN A 326 27.58 -50.56 -10.57
N ASP A 327 26.84 -50.58 -11.71
CA ASP A 327 26.94 -51.00 -13.14
C ASP A 327 25.78 -50.35 -13.98
N MET A 328 25.79 -50.44 -15.34
CA MET A 328 24.78 -49.91 -16.33
C MET A 328 24.31 -51.02 -17.31
N PRO A 329 23.12 -50.95 -17.97
CA PRO A 329 23.11 -51.14 -19.45
C PRO A 329 21.97 -50.49 -20.32
N GLN A 330 22.39 -50.01 -21.51
CA GLN A 330 21.90 -50.13 -22.92
C GLN A 330 20.52 -49.58 -23.45
N ILE A 331 20.57 -48.93 -24.64
CA ILE A 331 19.46 -48.59 -25.55
C ILE A 331 19.82 -48.98 -27.01
N PHE A 332 18.81 -49.43 -27.76
CA PHE A 332 18.81 -49.94 -29.14
C PHE A 332 18.91 -48.86 -30.24
N ASN A 333 19.53 -49.24 -31.36
CA ASN A 333 19.55 -48.52 -32.65
C ASN A 333 18.26 -48.73 -33.45
N ASN A 334 17.91 -47.75 -34.30
CA ASN A 334 17.36 -47.99 -35.64
C ASN A 334 17.55 -46.75 -36.53
N GLU A 335 18.15 -46.95 -37.70
CA GLU A 335 18.20 -46.04 -38.85
C GLU A 335 17.11 -46.42 -39.88
N ASP A 336 16.64 -45.42 -40.64
CA ASP A 336 16.28 -45.43 -42.08
C ASP A 336 15.05 -44.58 -42.41
N ILE A 337 15.23 -43.42 -43.07
CA ILE A 337 14.20 -42.79 -43.93
C ILE A 337 14.88 -42.18 -45.16
N THR A 338 14.56 -42.72 -46.34
CA THR A 338 14.71 -42.04 -47.64
C THR A 338 13.30 -41.77 -48.20
N GLY A 339 13.04 -40.55 -48.67
CA GLY A 339 11.79 -40.20 -49.37
C GLY A 339 11.24 -38.81 -49.03
N VAL A 340 11.25 -37.89 -50.01
CA VAL A 340 10.74 -36.52 -49.86
C VAL A 340 9.21 -36.53 -50.05
N ASP A 341 8.46 -36.48 -48.95
CA ASP A 341 6.98 -36.55 -48.94
C ASP A 341 6.32 -35.32 -48.30
N ILE A 342 5.07 -35.03 -48.69
CA ILE A 342 4.22 -34.02 -48.02
C ILE A 342 3.72 -34.55 -46.69
N PHE A 343 3.70 -33.70 -45.66
CA PHE A 343 3.24 -34.06 -44.32
C PHE A 343 2.43 -32.93 -43.70
N ILE A 344 1.75 -33.23 -42.59
CA ILE A 344 0.99 -32.24 -41.84
C ILE A 344 1.74 -31.87 -40.58
N GLU A 345 1.97 -30.57 -40.39
CA GLU A 345 2.40 -30.01 -39.12
C GLU A 345 1.18 -29.48 -38.36
N LEU A 346 1.07 -29.87 -37.10
CA LEU A 346 0.10 -29.30 -36.17
C LEU A 346 0.82 -28.27 -35.32
N THR A 347 0.14 -27.16 -35.02
CA THR A 347 0.61 -26.25 -33.98
C THR A 347 0.65 -26.96 -32.63
N SER A 348 1.50 -26.49 -31.71
CA SER A 348 1.68 -27.13 -30.39
C SER A 348 0.41 -27.19 -29.54
N ASP A 349 -0.55 -26.30 -29.81
CA ASP A 349 -1.87 -26.24 -29.18
C ASP A 349 -2.95 -27.04 -29.94
N GLU A 350 -2.56 -27.70 -31.04
CA GLU A 350 -3.42 -28.46 -31.95
C GLU A 350 -4.56 -27.63 -32.56
N MET A 351 -4.44 -26.30 -32.56
CA MET A 351 -5.47 -25.39 -33.08
C MET A 351 -5.39 -25.19 -34.59
N VAL A 352 -4.25 -25.46 -35.22
CA VAL A 352 -4.07 -25.30 -36.66
C VAL A 352 -3.34 -26.51 -37.21
N ALA A 353 -3.82 -27.02 -38.35
CA ALA A 353 -3.13 -28.02 -39.14
C ALA A 353 -2.67 -27.40 -40.46
N GLU A 354 -1.37 -27.50 -40.76
CA GLU A 354 -0.75 -27.02 -41.98
C GLU A 354 -0.22 -28.19 -42.81
N LEU A 355 -0.57 -28.24 -44.09
CA LEU A 355 0.06 -29.13 -45.06
C LEU A 355 1.37 -28.50 -45.54
N VAL A 356 2.49 -29.20 -45.35
CA VAL A 356 3.84 -28.72 -45.66
C VAL A 356 4.35 -29.39 -46.93
N PHE A 357 4.85 -28.57 -47.85
CA PHE A 357 5.38 -28.99 -49.15
C PHE A 357 6.91 -28.90 -49.17
N PRO A 358 7.60 -29.93 -49.68
CA PRO A 358 9.06 -29.91 -49.79
C PRO A 358 9.53 -28.90 -50.86
N LYS A 359 10.67 -28.25 -50.60
CA LYS A 359 11.31 -27.30 -51.53
C LYS A 359 12.03 -28.05 -52.66
N THR A 360 11.30 -28.53 -53.66
CA THR A 360 11.93 -29.23 -54.81
C THR A 360 11.31 -28.81 -56.15
N THR A 361 12.13 -28.77 -57.19
CA THR A 361 11.91 -28.25 -58.56
C THR A 361 11.03 -29.13 -59.47
N GLY A 362 10.09 -29.92 -58.92
CA GLY A 362 9.20 -30.81 -59.69
C GLY A 362 7.71 -30.58 -59.43
N GLN A 363 6.85 -30.85 -60.43
CA GLN A 363 5.39 -30.84 -60.27
C GLN A 363 4.95 -31.97 -59.32
N LEU A 364 4.70 -31.64 -58.06
CA LEU A 364 4.16 -32.56 -57.07
C LEU A 364 2.65 -32.71 -57.30
N ILE A 365 2.17 -33.92 -57.61
CA ILE A 365 0.73 -34.20 -57.77
C ILE A 365 0.14 -34.52 -56.39
N VAL A 366 -0.68 -33.62 -55.85
CA VAL A 366 -1.40 -33.82 -54.59
C VAL A 366 -2.85 -34.17 -54.89
N THR A 367 -3.27 -35.39 -54.57
CA THR A 367 -4.66 -35.84 -54.73
C THR A 367 -5.44 -35.71 -53.42
N ARG A 368 -6.75 -35.49 -53.52
CA ARG A 368 -7.66 -35.43 -52.36
C ARG A 368 -7.53 -36.65 -51.44
N ALA A 369 -7.45 -37.85 -52.01
CA ALA A 369 -7.26 -39.09 -51.27
C ALA A 369 -5.93 -39.13 -50.47
N LYS A 370 -4.87 -38.45 -50.93
CA LYS A 370 -3.60 -38.35 -50.19
C LYS A 370 -3.73 -37.40 -48.99
N ILE A 371 -4.47 -36.29 -49.14
CA ILE A 371 -4.75 -35.34 -48.06
C ILE A 371 -5.64 -35.96 -46.98
N GLU A 372 -6.69 -36.68 -47.38
CA GLU A 372 -7.61 -37.35 -46.45
C GLU A 372 -6.89 -38.42 -45.60
N ARG A 373 -5.99 -39.21 -46.20
CA ARG A 373 -5.14 -40.16 -45.45
C ARG A 373 -4.21 -39.46 -44.45
N LEU A 374 -3.71 -38.27 -44.79
CA LEU A 374 -2.89 -37.47 -43.87
C LEU A 374 -3.72 -36.91 -42.72
N PHE A 375 -4.99 -36.55 -42.93
CA PHE A 375 -5.89 -36.15 -41.84
C PHE A 375 -6.19 -37.32 -40.91
N GLU A 376 -6.47 -38.50 -41.44
CA GLU A 376 -6.70 -39.70 -40.64
C GLU A 376 -5.46 -40.08 -39.82
N SER A 377 -4.28 -40.11 -40.43
CA SER A 377 -3.04 -40.47 -39.74
C SER A 377 -2.59 -39.44 -38.70
N ASN A 378 -2.95 -38.16 -38.88
CA ASN A 378 -2.66 -37.08 -37.91
C ASN A 378 -3.83 -36.77 -36.97
N GLY A 379 -4.94 -37.51 -37.06
CA GLY A 379 -6.09 -37.42 -36.17
C GLY A 379 -6.91 -36.13 -36.28
N ILE A 380 -6.93 -35.49 -37.45
CA ILE A 380 -7.73 -34.27 -37.71
C ILE A 380 -9.19 -34.66 -37.93
N LYS A 381 -10.09 -34.13 -37.11
CA LYS A 381 -11.51 -34.53 -37.08
C LYS A 381 -12.49 -33.40 -37.39
N GLN A 382 -12.08 -32.14 -37.25
CA GLN A 382 -12.96 -30.98 -37.39
C GLN A 382 -12.18 -29.72 -37.72
N GLY A 383 -12.89 -28.66 -38.11
CA GLY A 383 -12.27 -27.41 -38.52
C GLY A 383 -11.67 -27.43 -39.92
N ILE A 384 -11.99 -28.46 -40.71
CA ILE A 384 -11.44 -28.71 -42.05
C ILE A 384 -11.89 -27.62 -43.03
N LYS A 385 -10.93 -27.01 -43.73
CA LYS A 385 -11.18 -25.98 -44.73
C LYS A 385 -11.38 -26.61 -46.11
N GLU A 386 -12.59 -27.10 -46.36
CA GLU A 386 -12.94 -27.85 -47.58
C GLU A 386 -12.55 -27.13 -48.89
N GLN A 387 -12.82 -25.83 -48.98
CA GLN A 387 -12.48 -25.01 -50.14
C GLN A 387 -10.97 -24.92 -50.42
N VAL A 388 -10.13 -25.06 -49.39
CA VAL A 388 -8.67 -25.05 -49.53
C VAL A 388 -8.19 -26.40 -50.07
N ILE A 389 -8.80 -27.49 -49.63
CA ILE A 389 -8.47 -28.86 -50.06
C ILE A 389 -8.81 -29.06 -51.54
N GLU A 390 -9.97 -28.58 -51.99
CA GLU A 390 -10.36 -28.64 -53.40
C GLU A 390 -9.35 -27.92 -54.28
N ARG A 391 -8.89 -26.72 -53.87
CA ARG A 391 -7.87 -25.97 -54.60
C ARG A 391 -6.55 -26.72 -54.66
N LEU A 392 -6.09 -27.28 -53.54
CA LEU A 392 -4.86 -28.08 -53.49
C LEU A 392 -4.93 -29.32 -54.40
N ALA A 393 -6.10 -29.97 -54.47
CA ALA A 393 -6.33 -31.15 -55.31
C ALA A 393 -6.34 -30.84 -56.83
N THR A 394 -6.59 -29.58 -57.21
CA THR A 394 -6.54 -29.11 -58.62
C THR A 394 -5.14 -28.69 -59.10
N GLY A 395 -4.11 -28.85 -58.26
CA GLY A 395 -2.72 -28.55 -58.61
C GLY A 395 -2.21 -27.17 -58.14
N PHE A 396 -2.97 -26.46 -57.31
CA PHE A 396 -2.52 -25.21 -56.71
C PHE A 396 -1.60 -25.49 -55.52
N VAL A 397 -0.30 -25.21 -55.65
CA VAL A 397 0.68 -25.25 -54.55
C VAL A 397 1.13 -23.81 -54.27
N PRO A 398 0.89 -23.26 -53.07
CA PRO A 398 1.34 -21.91 -52.74
C PRO A 398 2.86 -21.80 -52.69
N GLU A 399 3.39 -20.67 -53.15
CA GLU A 399 4.84 -20.36 -53.11
C GLU A 399 5.42 -20.40 -51.68
N SER A 400 4.57 -20.22 -50.65
CA SER A 400 4.94 -20.33 -49.24
C SER A 400 5.36 -21.73 -48.81
N GLY A 401 5.03 -22.77 -49.58
CA GLY A 401 5.30 -24.18 -49.25
C GLY A 401 4.53 -24.69 -48.03
N ARG A 402 3.55 -23.93 -47.50
CA ARG A 402 2.73 -24.27 -46.33
C ARG A 402 1.30 -23.78 -46.53
N VAL A 403 0.32 -24.62 -46.18
CA VAL A 403 -1.11 -24.29 -46.34
C VAL A 403 -1.93 -24.75 -45.15
N VAL A 404 -2.66 -23.82 -44.52
CA VAL A 404 -3.60 -24.15 -43.45
C VAL A 404 -4.78 -24.92 -44.03
N VAL A 405 -4.97 -26.15 -43.55
CA VAL A 405 -5.99 -27.09 -44.05
C VAL A 405 -7.07 -27.40 -43.00
N ALA A 406 -6.82 -27.13 -41.71
CA ALA A 406 -7.85 -27.14 -40.67
C ALA A 406 -7.55 -26.14 -39.53
N GLU A 407 -8.60 -25.58 -38.92
CA GLU A 407 -8.53 -24.67 -37.75
C GLU A 407 -9.56 -25.03 -36.66
N GLY A 408 -9.10 -25.12 -35.42
CA GLY A 408 -9.92 -25.33 -34.24
C GLY A 408 -10.73 -24.08 -33.86
N THR A 409 -11.74 -24.26 -33.03
CA THR A 409 -12.57 -23.17 -32.48
C THR A 409 -12.04 -22.79 -31.08
N PRO A 410 -11.55 -21.57 -30.82
CA PRO A 410 -11.04 -21.22 -29.49
C PRO A 410 -12.18 -21.09 -28.46
N ALA A 411 -11.89 -21.41 -27.19
CA ALA A 411 -12.84 -21.20 -26.10
C ALA A 411 -12.95 -19.70 -25.77
N VAL A 412 -14.17 -19.23 -25.47
CA VAL A 412 -14.43 -17.84 -25.07
C VAL A 412 -14.59 -17.81 -23.57
N HIS A 413 -13.73 -17.09 -22.85
CA HIS A 413 -13.83 -16.98 -21.39
C HIS A 413 -15.06 -16.19 -20.95
N GLY A 414 -15.56 -16.55 -19.77
CA GLY A 414 -16.61 -15.81 -19.10
C GLY A 414 -16.13 -14.45 -18.62
N LYS A 415 -17.05 -13.48 -18.54
CA LYS A 415 -16.79 -12.16 -17.97
C LYS A 415 -17.11 -12.18 -16.49
N ASP A 416 -16.31 -11.49 -15.69
CA ASP A 416 -16.57 -11.32 -14.26
C ASP A 416 -17.84 -10.52 -14.03
N GLY A 417 -18.49 -10.82 -12.90
CA GLY A 417 -19.65 -10.06 -12.45
C GLY A 417 -19.22 -8.71 -11.88
N TYR A 418 -20.15 -7.76 -11.78
CA TYR A 418 -19.89 -6.45 -11.19
C TYR A 418 -21.16 -5.84 -10.61
N TYR A 419 -20.99 -4.83 -9.75
CA TYR A 419 -22.08 -3.99 -9.29
C TYR A 419 -22.07 -2.67 -10.04
N TYR A 420 -23.26 -2.20 -10.43
CA TYR A 420 -23.46 -0.87 -10.94
C TYR A 420 -24.18 -0.04 -9.88
N PHE A 421 -23.50 0.98 -9.33
CA PHE A 421 -24.04 1.85 -8.29
C PHE A 421 -24.78 3.04 -8.90
N MET A 422 -25.95 3.36 -8.34
CA MET A 422 -26.83 4.46 -8.78
C MET A 422 -26.67 5.73 -7.93
N PHE A 423 -25.58 5.81 -7.15
CA PHE A 423 -25.23 6.93 -6.30
C PHE A 423 -23.72 7.16 -6.36
N LYS A 424 -23.25 8.33 -5.94
CA LYS A 424 -21.80 8.62 -5.89
C LYS A 424 -21.13 7.78 -4.81
N THR A 425 -20.30 6.82 -5.21
CA THR A 425 -19.55 5.96 -4.28
C THR A 425 -18.34 6.66 -3.66
N GLU A 426 -17.87 7.74 -4.27
CA GLU A 426 -16.76 8.56 -3.79
C GLU A 426 -17.22 10.02 -3.71
N LEU A 427 -17.18 10.57 -2.50
CA LEU A 427 -17.44 11.98 -2.24
C LEU A 427 -16.10 12.74 -2.13
N PRO A 428 -16.01 13.97 -2.65
CA PRO A 428 -14.81 14.80 -2.46
C PRO A 428 -14.69 15.17 -0.98
N THR A 429 -13.83 14.44 -0.27
CA THR A 429 -13.58 14.62 1.17
C THR A 429 -12.72 15.84 1.48
N MET A 430 -12.14 16.50 0.47
CA MET A 430 -11.37 17.72 0.64
C MET A 430 -12.01 18.91 -0.06
N PRO A 431 -12.13 20.05 0.64
CA PRO A 431 -12.58 21.29 0.02
C PRO A 431 -11.58 21.76 -1.05
N LYS A 432 -12.10 22.34 -2.14
CA LYS A 432 -11.26 22.76 -3.28
C LYS A 432 -10.54 24.07 -2.96
N VAL A 433 -9.25 24.11 -3.25
CA VAL A 433 -8.46 25.35 -3.19
C VAL A 433 -8.79 26.19 -4.42
N LYS A 434 -9.15 27.46 -4.21
CA LYS A 434 -9.39 28.45 -5.26
C LYS A 434 -8.07 28.98 -5.82
N SER A 435 -8.13 29.71 -6.93
CA SER A 435 -6.97 30.35 -7.54
C SER A 435 -6.25 31.35 -6.62
N ASP A 436 -6.96 31.92 -5.62
CA ASP A 436 -6.42 32.82 -4.59
C ASP A 436 -5.87 32.08 -3.35
N GLY A 437 -5.73 30.75 -3.43
CA GLY A 437 -5.27 29.89 -2.34
C GLY A 437 -6.28 29.66 -1.21
N SER A 438 -7.44 30.32 -1.20
CA SER A 438 -8.49 30.12 -0.19
C SER A 438 -9.28 28.84 -0.47
N VAL A 439 -9.89 28.28 0.57
CA VAL A 439 -10.58 27.00 0.47
C VAL A 439 -12.09 27.20 0.33
N ASP A 440 -12.70 26.55 -0.67
CA ASP A 440 -14.14 26.60 -0.92
C ASP A 440 -14.89 25.49 -0.17
N TYR A 441 -15.43 25.87 0.99
CA TYR A 441 -16.24 24.99 1.84
C TYR A 441 -17.70 24.86 1.36
N LYS A 442 -18.13 25.60 0.32
CA LYS A 442 -19.51 25.53 -0.20
C LYS A 442 -19.77 24.33 -1.11
N ASN A 443 -18.72 23.73 -1.67
CA ASN A 443 -18.81 22.62 -2.61
C ASN A 443 -18.30 21.28 -2.02
N VAL A 444 -18.22 21.18 -0.68
CA VAL A 444 -17.96 19.92 0.03
C VAL A 444 -19.27 19.21 0.27
N ASP A 445 -19.42 17.99 -0.25
CA ASP A 445 -20.54 17.10 0.04
C ASP A 445 -20.04 16.05 1.05
N LEU A 446 -20.40 16.17 2.34
CA LEU A 446 -20.01 15.14 3.33
C LEU A 446 -20.87 13.87 3.26
N PHE A 447 -22.02 13.93 2.59
CA PHE A 447 -22.91 12.80 2.40
C PHE A 447 -23.62 12.86 1.05
N GLU A 448 -23.91 11.68 0.49
CA GLU A 448 -24.81 11.49 -0.65
C GLU A 448 -26.18 11.10 -0.08
N LEU A 449 -27.26 11.64 -0.62
CA LEU A 449 -28.62 11.40 -0.11
C LEU A 449 -29.34 10.31 -0.90
N VAL A 450 -30.11 9.50 -0.18
CA VAL A 450 -31.05 8.54 -0.78
C VAL A 450 -32.40 8.61 -0.08
N GLU A 451 -33.46 8.33 -0.84
CA GLU A 451 -34.82 8.17 -0.33
C GLU A 451 -35.17 6.70 -0.15
N GLU A 452 -36.02 6.39 0.84
CA GLU A 452 -36.57 5.04 1.03
C GLU A 452 -37.20 4.52 -0.27
N GLY A 453 -36.82 3.30 -0.68
CA GLY A 453 -37.29 2.67 -1.92
C GLY A 453 -36.46 3.01 -3.16
N GLN A 454 -35.53 3.97 -3.09
CA GLN A 454 -34.63 4.30 -4.21
C GLN A 454 -33.73 3.11 -4.57
N LYS A 455 -33.56 2.83 -5.86
CA LYS A 455 -32.57 1.85 -6.33
C LYS A 455 -31.16 2.40 -6.13
N ILE A 456 -30.32 1.65 -5.43
CA ILE A 456 -28.96 2.08 -5.06
C ILE A 456 -27.86 1.29 -5.78
N ALA A 457 -28.10 0.02 -6.11
CA ALA A 457 -27.15 -0.79 -6.89
C ALA A 457 -27.85 -1.93 -7.65
N VAL A 458 -27.25 -2.37 -8.75
CA VAL A 458 -27.68 -3.53 -9.53
C VAL A 458 -26.50 -4.48 -9.72
N PHE A 459 -26.71 -5.77 -9.44
CA PHE A 459 -25.73 -6.82 -9.63
C PHE A 459 -25.81 -7.43 -11.04
N TYR A 460 -24.70 -7.49 -11.74
CA TYR A 460 -24.54 -8.19 -13.01
C TYR A 460 -23.72 -9.47 -12.77
N PRO A 461 -24.30 -10.67 -12.94
CA PRO A 461 -23.62 -11.92 -12.64
C PRO A 461 -22.55 -12.26 -13.70
N ALA A 462 -21.53 -13.00 -13.24
CA ALA A 462 -20.48 -13.53 -14.11
C ALA A 462 -21.01 -14.57 -15.09
N THR A 463 -20.38 -14.64 -16.27
CA THR A 463 -20.76 -15.60 -17.33
C THR A 463 -19.85 -16.83 -17.33
N SER A 464 -20.33 -17.95 -17.86
CA SER A 464 -19.57 -19.22 -17.91
C SER A 464 -18.57 -19.32 -19.07
N GLY A 465 -18.65 -18.42 -20.05
CA GLY A 465 -17.92 -18.56 -21.31
C GLY A 465 -18.48 -19.66 -22.21
N ASN A 466 -17.89 -19.81 -23.40
CA ASN A 466 -18.24 -20.83 -24.40
C ASN A 466 -17.07 -21.79 -24.63
N TYR A 467 -17.39 -23.07 -24.82
CA TYR A 467 -16.40 -24.11 -25.12
C TYR A 467 -15.76 -23.90 -26.50
N GLY A 468 -14.48 -24.25 -26.58
CA GLY A 468 -13.74 -24.37 -27.83
C GLY A 468 -13.33 -25.81 -28.08
N PHE A 469 -12.76 -26.08 -29.25
CA PHE A 469 -12.25 -27.38 -29.63
C PHE A 469 -11.05 -27.29 -30.59
N THR A 470 -10.05 -28.16 -30.44
CA THR A 470 -8.88 -28.26 -31.34
C THR A 470 -9.24 -28.94 -32.68
N VAL A 471 -8.34 -28.93 -33.67
CA VAL A 471 -8.58 -29.62 -34.97
C VAL A 471 -8.73 -31.14 -34.82
N LYS A 472 -8.19 -31.71 -33.73
CA LYS A 472 -8.32 -33.14 -33.39
C LYS A 472 -9.60 -33.51 -32.63
N GLY A 473 -10.44 -32.54 -32.29
CA GLY A 473 -11.66 -32.79 -31.50
C GLY A 473 -11.50 -32.66 -29.98
N LYS A 474 -10.36 -32.20 -29.48
CA LYS A 474 -10.15 -32.05 -28.03
C LYS A 474 -10.88 -30.81 -27.51
N LEU A 475 -11.72 -30.99 -26.49
CA LEU A 475 -12.47 -29.91 -25.82
C LEU A 475 -11.51 -28.94 -25.11
N ILE A 476 -11.74 -27.64 -25.31
CA ILE A 476 -11.08 -26.54 -24.62
C ILE A 476 -12.11 -25.89 -23.70
N THR A 477 -11.88 -25.98 -22.39
CA THR A 477 -12.80 -25.46 -21.37
C THR A 477 -12.60 -23.96 -21.15
N PRO A 478 -13.67 -23.14 -21.17
CA PRO A 478 -13.54 -21.72 -20.88
C PRO A 478 -13.31 -21.50 -19.38
N ILE A 479 -12.57 -20.44 -19.04
CA ILE A 479 -12.49 -19.95 -17.68
C ILE A 479 -13.80 -19.22 -17.36
N LYS A 480 -14.52 -19.69 -16.34
CA LYS A 480 -15.74 -19.05 -15.84
C LYS A 480 -15.40 -17.74 -15.12
N GLY A 481 -16.13 -16.67 -15.40
CA GLY A 481 -15.98 -15.41 -14.70
C GLY A 481 -16.33 -15.55 -13.21
N LYS A 482 -15.72 -14.70 -12.37
CA LYS A 482 -15.94 -14.68 -10.93
C LYS A 482 -16.91 -13.57 -10.54
N ASN A 483 -17.75 -13.86 -9.55
CA ASN A 483 -18.63 -12.84 -8.97
C ASN A 483 -17.88 -12.06 -7.87
N PRO A 484 -18.10 -10.74 -7.76
CA PRO A 484 -17.65 -9.95 -6.63
C PRO A 484 -18.34 -10.43 -5.33
N PRO A 485 -17.77 -10.12 -4.15
CA PRO A 485 -18.41 -10.36 -2.87
C PRO A 485 -19.83 -9.77 -2.83
N ARG A 486 -20.73 -10.41 -2.09
CA ARG A 486 -22.08 -9.87 -1.89
C ARG A 486 -21.99 -8.54 -1.13
N ILE A 487 -22.74 -7.53 -1.58
CA ILE A 487 -22.83 -6.27 -0.84
C ILE A 487 -23.41 -6.55 0.56
N SER A 488 -22.74 -6.04 1.58
CA SER A 488 -23.11 -6.15 3.00
C SER A 488 -23.40 -4.78 3.59
N GLY A 489 -23.90 -4.73 4.83
CA GLY A 489 -24.14 -3.49 5.57
C GLY A 489 -25.60 -3.27 5.95
N SER A 490 -26.02 -2.01 6.12
CA SER A 490 -27.31 -1.66 6.73
C SER A 490 -28.03 -0.52 6.02
N GLY A 491 -29.34 -0.45 6.23
CA GLY A 491 -30.21 0.59 5.68
C GLY A 491 -30.67 0.36 4.23
N PHE A 492 -30.38 -0.80 3.66
CA PHE A 492 -30.86 -1.23 2.35
C PHE A 492 -31.42 -2.66 2.39
N ARG A 493 -32.14 -3.07 1.34
CA ARG A 493 -32.63 -4.44 1.14
C ARG A 493 -32.45 -4.89 -0.32
N LEU A 494 -32.35 -6.20 -0.52
CA LEU A 494 -32.33 -6.82 -1.84
C LEU A 494 -33.78 -7.16 -2.26
N LEU A 495 -34.15 -6.89 -3.50
CA LEU A 495 -35.44 -7.27 -4.05
C LEU A 495 -35.51 -8.78 -4.38
N ASP A 496 -36.72 -9.26 -4.64
CA ASP A 496 -36.99 -10.68 -4.94
C ASP A 496 -36.30 -11.16 -6.24
N ASP A 497 -35.88 -10.23 -7.11
CA ASP A 497 -35.10 -10.53 -8.31
C ASP A 497 -33.67 -11.00 -8.01
N GLY A 498 -33.22 -10.87 -6.75
CA GLY A 498 -31.90 -11.33 -6.29
C GLY A 498 -30.72 -10.49 -6.78
N ILE A 499 -30.96 -9.41 -7.52
CA ILE A 499 -29.90 -8.59 -8.15
C ILE A 499 -30.04 -7.09 -7.88
N THR A 500 -31.22 -6.59 -7.51
CA THR A 500 -31.48 -5.16 -7.32
C THR A 500 -31.50 -4.79 -5.85
N TYR A 501 -30.63 -3.86 -5.46
CA TYR A 501 -30.53 -3.31 -4.11
C TYR A 501 -31.29 -1.98 -4.04
N VAL A 502 -32.16 -1.84 -3.03
CA VAL A 502 -32.95 -0.63 -2.78
C VAL A 502 -32.73 -0.12 -1.36
N ALA A 503 -32.77 1.20 -1.18
CA ALA A 503 -32.74 1.82 0.14
C ALA A 503 -33.96 1.38 0.96
N ALA A 504 -33.73 1.03 2.23
CA ALA A 504 -34.77 0.64 3.18
C ALA A 504 -35.16 1.80 4.13
N LEU A 505 -34.44 2.93 4.06
CA LEU A 505 -34.72 4.16 4.79
C LEU A 505 -34.12 5.36 4.04
N SER A 506 -34.68 6.54 4.25
CA SER A 506 -34.14 7.80 3.73
C SER A 506 -32.98 8.29 4.59
N GLY A 507 -31.90 8.75 3.99
CA GLY A 507 -30.73 9.19 4.75
C GLY A 507 -29.46 9.38 3.93
N SER A 508 -28.31 9.41 4.63
CA SER A 508 -26.99 9.50 4.02
C SER A 508 -26.48 8.12 3.62
N ILE A 509 -26.12 7.93 2.34
CA ILE A 509 -25.53 6.69 1.83
C ILE A 509 -24.00 6.78 1.76
N SER A 510 -23.33 5.72 2.18
CA SER A 510 -21.88 5.56 2.04
C SER A 510 -21.54 4.16 1.53
N TYR A 511 -20.43 4.06 0.78
CA TYR A 511 -19.92 2.82 0.23
C TYR A 511 -18.43 2.66 0.55
N ASN A 512 -18.05 1.53 1.14
CA ASN A 512 -16.64 1.17 1.35
C ASN A 512 -16.46 -0.33 1.20
N ASN A 513 -15.63 -0.77 0.24
CA ASN A 513 -15.25 -2.17 0.05
C ASN A 513 -16.42 -3.17 0.11
N TYR A 514 -17.42 -2.99 -0.76
CA TYR A 514 -18.64 -3.81 -0.81
C TYR A 514 -19.58 -3.67 0.41
N THR A 515 -19.30 -2.76 1.34
CA THR A 515 -20.20 -2.43 2.45
C THR A 515 -20.96 -1.15 2.14
N ILE A 516 -22.30 -1.20 2.09
CA ILE A 516 -23.17 -0.02 2.01
C ILE A 516 -23.74 0.26 3.40
N LYS A 517 -23.67 1.53 3.83
CA LYS A 517 -24.36 1.99 5.03
C LYS A 517 -25.22 3.19 4.70
N ILE A 518 -26.53 3.06 4.92
CA ILE A 518 -27.46 4.19 4.91
C ILE A 518 -27.76 4.55 6.37
N SER A 519 -27.41 5.78 6.77
CA SER A 519 -27.62 6.30 8.12
C SER A 519 -28.72 7.37 8.11
N ASN A 520 -29.47 7.50 9.20
CA ASN A 520 -30.48 8.55 9.30
C ASN A 520 -29.83 9.94 9.22
N LEU A 521 -30.50 10.86 8.53
CA LEU A 521 -30.12 12.28 8.46
C LEU A 521 -31.26 13.15 9.00
N TYR A 522 -30.98 13.98 9.99
CA TYR A 522 -31.90 15.01 10.46
C TYR A 522 -31.64 16.33 9.74
N HIS A 523 -32.50 16.66 8.78
CA HIS A 523 -32.40 17.88 8.00
C HIS A 523 -33.32 18.98 8.56
N VAL A 524 -32.73 20.05 9.07
CA VAL A 524 -33.42 21.26 9.52
C VAL A 524 -33.45 22.29 8.39
N LYS A 525 -34.66 22.53 7.88
CA LYS A 525 -34.94 23.57 6.88
C LYS A 525 -35.11 24.92 7.59
N GLY A 526 -34.04 25.71 7.66
CA GLY A 526 -34.00 27.02 8.30
C GLY A 526 -33.10 27.07 9.55
N ASP A 527 -33.36 28.07 10.39
CA ASP A 527 -32.49 28.47 11.49
C ASP A 527 -32.77 27.69 12.78
N VAL A 528 -31.71 27.40 13.53
CA VAL A 528 -31.81 26.80 14.86
C VAL A 528 -31.48 27.87 15.89
N THR A 529 -32.48 28.25 16.67
CA THR A 529 -32.36 29.27 17.71
C THR A 529 -32.79 28.69 19.07
N ALA A 530 -32.65 29.47 20.14
CA ALA A 530 -33.16 29.08 21.45
C ALA A 530 -34.66 28.69 21.43
N SER A 531 -35.46 29.26 20.51
CA SER A 531 -36.86 28.85 20.32
C SER A 531 -37.04 27.55 19.55
N SER A 532 -36.11 27.21 18.65
CA SER A 532 -36.12 25.92 17.92
C SER A 532 -35.72 24.75 18.83
N GLY A 533 -34.97 25.04 19.90
CA GLY A 533 -34.51 24.07 20.89
C GLY A 533 -33.22 23.36 20.50
N ASN A 534 -32.68 22.60 21.45
CA ASN A 534 -31.47 21.80 21.26
C ASN A 534 -31.74 20.56 20.41
N ILE A 535 -30.75 20.15 19.62
CA ILE A 535 -30.85 18.98 18.74
C ILE A 535 -29.95 17.89 19.30
N ARG A 536 -30.50 16.68 19.49
CA ARG A 536 -29.75 15.46 19.79
C ARG A 536 -30.19 14.36 18.83
N PHE A 537 -29.29 13.83 18.03
CA PHE A 537 -29.66 12.91 16.97
C PHE A 537 -28.66 11.76 16.80
N ASN A 538 -29.19 10.52 16.72
CA ASN A 538 -28.41 9.34 16.38
C ASN A 538 -28.35 9.20 14.86
N GLY A 539 -27.36 9.85 14.26
CA GLY A 539 -27.17 9.94 12.83
C GLY A 539 -26.46 11.23 12.44
N ASP A 540 -26.58 11.61 11.18
CA ASP A 540 -26.06 12.88 10.67
C ASP A 540 -27.07 14.03 10.91
N VAL A 541 -26.60 15.26 11.06
CA VAL A 541 -27.44 16.46 11.17
C VAL A 541 -27.03 17.47 10.10
N HIS A 542 -28.01 18.02 9.38
CA HIS A 542 -27.81 19.12 8.44
C HIS A 542 -28.73 20.28 8.76
N VAL A 543 -28.14 21.44 9.03
CA VAL A 543 -28.83 22.70 9.26
C VAL A 543 -28.58 23.61 8.08
N SER A 544 -29.64 23.95 7.34
CA SER A 544 -29.56 24.84 6.17
C SER A 544 -29.48 26.33 6.53
N GLY A 545 -29.81 26.70 7.77
CA GLY A 545 -29.79 28.07 8.27
C GLY A 545 -28.67 28.38 9.26
N PHE A 546 -28.82 29.47 10.01
CA PHE A 546 -27.90 29.87 11.08
C PHE A 546 -28.19 29.11 12.38
N VAL A 547 -27.17 29.01 13.24
CA VAL A 547 -27.30 28.47 14.60
C VAL A 547 -27.04 29.60 15.60
N GLY A 548 -28.06 29.97 16.35
CA GLY A 548 -28.04 31.08 17.30
C GLY A 548 -27.43 30.75 18.66
N SER A 549 -27.23 31.79 19.45
CA SER A 549 -26.65 31.73 20.79
C SER A 549 -27.40 30.79 21.74
N GLY A 550 -26.63 30.03 22.53
CA GLY A 550 -27.14 29.12 23.55
C GLY A 550 -27.65 27.78 23.03
N VAL A 551 -27.63 27.55 21.71
CA VAL A 551 -28.07 26.29 21.10
C VAL A 551 -27.02 25.20 21.28
N THR A 552 -27.47 24.00 21.59
CA THR A 552 -26.65 22.77 21.58
C THR A 552 -27.12 21.82 20.49
N ILE A 553 -26.20 21.38 19.62
CA ILE A 553 -26.43 20.35 18.59
C ILE A 553 -25.46 19.19 18.84
N GLU A 554 -25.99 18.00 19.09
CA GLU A 554 -25.22 16.77 19.30
C GLU A 554 -25.65 15.69 18.29
N ALA A 555 -24.68 15.11 17.59
CA ALA A 555 -24.90 14.07 16.59
C ALA A 555 -23.86 12.96 16.73
N ASP A 556 -24.28 11.69 16.58
CA ASP A 556 -23.36 10.55 16.54
C ASP A 556 -22.57 10.49 15.21
N GLY A 557 -23.12 11.08 14.15
CA GLY A 557 -22.52 11.19 12.83
C GLY A 557 -21.84 12.54 12.58
N ASN A 558 -21.98 13.03 11.35
CA ASN A 558 -21.49 14.32 10.89
C ASN A 558 -22.49 15.44 11.18
N ILE A 559 -21.99 16.67 11.33
CA ILE A 559 -22.82 17.88 11.42
C ILE A 559 -22.43 18.84 10.29
N ILE A 560 -23.40 19.20 9.45
CA ILE A 560 -23.26 20.28 8.46
C ILE A 560 -24.13 21.47 8.87
N ILE A 561 -23.54 22.65 8.87
CA ILE A 561 -24.25 23.92 9.05
C ILE A 561 -23.90 24.83 7.87
N ASP A 562 -24.91 25.21 7.10
CA ASP A 562 -24.72 26.07 5.93
C ASP A 562 -24.59 27.55 6.32
N GLY A 563 -25.24 27.96 7.42
CA GLY A 563 -25.22 29.33 7.94
C GLY A 563 -24.09 29.65 8.93
N ASN A 564 -24.19 30.81 9.57
CA ASN A 564 -23.27 31.23 10.63
C ASN A 564 -23.61 30.51 11.95
N VAL A 565 -22.60 30.35 12.80
CA VAL A 565 -22.78 29.83 14.16
C VAL A 565 -22.38 30.91 15.17
N GLU A 566 -23.26 31.19 16.12
CA GLU A 566 -23.04 32.19 17.16
C GLU A 566 -23.20 31.56 18.55
N ALA A 567 -22.16 31.64 19.39
CA ALA A 567 -22.17 31.23 20.81
C ALA A 567 -22.94 29.91 21.08
N ALA A 568 -22.66 28.87 20.29
CA ALA A 568 -23.34 27.59 20.32
C ALA A 568 -22.38 26.43 20.66
N VAL A 569 -22.95 25.32 21.12
CA VAL A 569 -22.22 24.07 21.41
C VAL A 569 -22.55 23.03 20.36
N ILE A 570 -21.55 22.64 19.55
CA ILE A 570 -21.69 21.66 18.48
C ILE A 570 -20.82 20.45 18.80
N LYS A 571 -21.40 19.24 18.82
CA LYS A 571 -20.68 17.99 19.08
C LYS A 571 -21.04 16.92 18.04
N ALA A 572 -20.08 16.54 17.22
CA ALA A 572 -20.22 15.46 16.24
C ALA A 572 -19.35 14.26 16.62
N GLY A 573 -19.85 13.04 16.42
CA GLY A 573 -19.06 11.82 16.51
C GLY A 573 -18.06 11.67 15.37
N ASN A 574 -18.33 12.26 14.20
CA ASN A 574 -17.44 12.31 13.05
C ASN A 574 -16.98 13.75 12.74
N ASP A 575 -17.25 14.26 11.54
CA ASP A 575 -16.79 15.56 11.05
C ASP A 575 -17.82 16.68 11.34
N VAL A 576 -17.33 17.90 11.56
CA VAL A 576 -18.14 19.13 11.59
C VAL A 576 -17.75 20.01 10.42
N LEU A 577 -18.71 20.37 9.57
CA LEU A 577 -18.53 21.32 8.48
C LEU A 577 -19.44 22.54 8.67
N ILE A 578 -18.83 23.70 8.82
CA ILE A 578 -19.52 24.99 8.86
C ILE A 578 -19.18 25.72 7.56
N ARG A 579 -20.14 25.85 6.65
CA ARG A 579 -19.86 26.46 5.33
C ARG A 579 -19.61 27.96 5.42
N SER A 580 -20.06 28.59 6.51
CA SER A 580 -19.81 30.00 6.82
C SER A 580 -18.78 30.15 7.95
N GLY A 581 -18.93 31.13 8.84
CA GLY A 581 -18.02 31.34 9.97
C GLY A 581 -18.69 31.28 11.32
N VAL A 582 -17.85 31.34 12.35
CA VAL A 582 -18.24 31.12 13.74
C VAL A 582 -17.78 32.27 14.63
N SER A 583 -18.69 32.77 15.47
CA SER A 583 -18.39 33.72 16.54
C SER A 583 -18.83 33.14 17.88
N GLY A 584 -17.89 32.70 18.70
CA GLY A 584 -18.19 31.98 19.94
C GLY A 584 -18.55 32.88 21.13
N ARG A 585 -18.20 34.17 21.09
CA ARG A 585 -18.36 35.13 22.22
C ARG A 585 -17.86 34.59 23.57
N ASP A 586 -16.79 33.78 23.55
CA ASP A 586 -16.21 33.10 24.72
C ASP A 586 -17.12 32.06 25.42
N GLU A 587 -18.28 31.74 24.84
CA GLU A 587 -19.25 30.77 25.37
C GLU A 587 -19.45 29.54 24.45
N GLY A 588 -19.09 29.67 23.17
CA GLY A 588 -19.23 28.61 22.17
C GLY A 588 -18.17 27.51 22.24
N MET A 589 -18.51 26.32 21.75
CA MET A 589 -17.57 25.21 21.62
C MET A 589 -17.95 24.30 20.44
N ILE A 590 -16.95 23.86 19.68
CA ILE A 590 -17.11 22.84 18.63
C ILE A 590 -16.21 21.65 18.97
N LYS A 591 -16.81 20.45 19.05
CA LYS A 591 -16.12 19.18 19.22
C LYS A 591 -16.45 18.24 18.05
N ALA A 592 -15.43 17.65 17.43
CA ALA A 592 -15.57 16.66 16.37
C ALA A 592 -14.70 15.43 16.69
N GLY A 593 -15.25 14.22 16.53
CA GLY A 593 -14.48 12.97 16.61
C GLY A 593 -13.55 12.75 15.42
N ARG A 594 -13.62 13.60 14.39
CA ARG A 594 -12.67 13.67 13.28
C ARG A 594 -12.27 15.12 13.03
N ASN A 595 -12.67 15.70 11.90
CA ASN A 595 -12.20 17.00 11.46
C ASN A 595 -13.20 18.12 11.75
N ILE A 596 -12.69 19.34 11.88
CA ILE A 596 -13.51 20.57 11.90
C ILE A 596 -13.14 21.40 10.67
N TYR A 597 -14.13 21.77 9.88
CA TYR A 597 -14.01 22.63 8.71
C TYR A 597 -14.82 23.90 8.91
N GLY A 598 -14.23 25.06 8.60
CA GLY A 598 -14.94 26.32 8.63
C GLY A 598 -14.27 27.42 7.83
N LYS A 599 -15.00 28.47 7.46
CA LYS A 599 -14.37 29.61 6.79
C LYS A 599 -13.50 30.41 7.76
N TYR A 600 -14.03 30.70 8.94
CA TYR A 600 -13.31 31.41 10.01
C TYR A 600 -13.89 31.05 11.38
N PHE A 601 -13.05 31.13 12.41
CA PHE A 601 -13.42 30.90 13.80
C PHE A 601 -12.94 32.06 14.68
N GLU A 602 -13.83 32.60 15.50
CA GLU A 602 -13.53 33.72 16.40
C GLU A 602 -14.03 33.44 17.82
N ASN A 603 -13.20 33.70 18.84
CA ASN A 603 -13.56 33.62 20.26
C ASN A 603 -14.27 32.32 20.66
N ILE A 604 -13.73 31.17 20.22
CA ILE A 604 -14.36 29.86 20.39
C ILE A 604 -13.35 28.76 20.79
N ILE A 605 -13.82 27.73 21.49
CA ILE A 605 -13.07 26.50 21.76
C ILE A 605 -13.32 25.47 20.65
N LEU A 606 -12.26 25.01 19.99
CA LEU A 606 -12.30 23.99 18.95
C LEU A 606 -11.55 22.74 19.42
N ARG A 607 -12.18 21.56 19.32
CA ARG A 607 -11.59 20.28 19.68
C ARG A 607 -11.84 19.25 18.59
N ALA A 608 -10.80 18.89 17.86
CA ALA A 608 -10.84 17.89 16.79
C ALA A 608 -9.92 16.71 17.14
N ASP A 609 -10.45 15.51 17.04
CA ASP A 609 -9.66 14.28 17.13
C ASP A 609 -8.86 14.01 15.84
N ASN A 610 -9.00 14.83 14.81
CA ASN A 610 -8.14 14.79 13.63
C ASN A 610 -7.66 16.19 13.26
N ASN A 611 -8.05 16.75 12.11
CA ASN A 611 -7.57 18.06 11.66
C ASN A 611 -8.55 19.19 11.97
N ILE A 612 -8.03 20.41 12.08
CA ILE A 612 -8.82 21.65 11.97
C ILE A 612 -8.38 22.37 10.70
N GLU A 613 -9.34 22.67 9.83
CA GLU A 613 -9.11 23.38 8.57
C GLU A 613 -9.94 24.66 8.52
N SER A 614 -9.25 25.79 8.29
CA SER A 614 -9.90 27.09 8.23
C SER A 614 -9.23 28.03 7.22
N ASN A 615 -9.87 29.14 6.88
CA ASN A 615 -9.16 30.28 6.30
C ASN A 615 -8.70 31.30 7.36
N TYR A 616 -9.28 31.32 8.56
CA TYR A 616 -8.88 32.28 9.61
C TYR A 616 -9.24 31.77 11.01
N ILE A 617 -8.35 32.00 11.99
CA ILE A 617 -8.58 31.65 13.40
C ILE A 617 -8.19 32.86 14.26
N LEU A 618 -9.12 33.37 15.07
CA LEU A 618 -8.94 34.56 15.90
C LEU A 618 -9.33 34.28 17.34
N ASN A 619 -8.39 34.47 18.26
CA ASN A 619 -8.59 34.35 19.70
C ASN A 619 -9.34 33.08 20.10
N CYS A 620 -8.92 31.95 19.53
CA CYS A 620 -9.53 30.64 19.78
C CYS A 620 -8.63 29.77 20.67
N GLU A 621 -9.23 28.84 21.40
CA GLU A 621 -8.53 27.68 21.96
C GLU A 621 -8.72 26.52 20.98
N SER A 622 -7.74 26.29 20.10
CA SER A 622 -7.83 25.29 19.03
C SER A 622 -6.98 24.07 19.37
N ILE A 623 -7.60 22.90 19.48
CA ILE A 623 -6.93 21.64 19.84
C ILE A 623 -7.21 20.61 18.76
N ALA A 624 -6.18 20.20 18.03
CA ALA A 624 -6.26 19.16 17.01
C ALA A 624 -5.32 18.00 17.36
N MET A 625 -5.82 16.76 17.31
CA MET A 625 -4.99 15.57 17.53
C MET A 625 -4.18 15.17 16.30
N ASN A 626 -4.33 15.88 15.17
CA ASN A 626 -3.49 15.72 14.00
C ASN A 626 -2.79 17.04 13.62
N GLN A 627 -3.29 17.75 12.61
CA GLN A 627 -2.72 19.01 12.13
C GLN A 627 -3.76 20.14 12.12
N ILE A 628 -3.28 21.39 12.16
CA ILE A 628 -4.10 22.58 11.94
C ILE A 628 -3.63 23.27 10.67
N ASN A 629 -4.52 23.41 9.70
CA ASN A 629 -4.23 23.99 8.39
C ASN A 629 -5.09 25.24 8.18
N VAL A 630 -4.42 26.39 8.16
CA VAL A 630 -5.05 27.68 7.86
C VAL A 630 -4.61 28.14 6.47
N SER A 631 -5.54 28.04 5.52
CA SER A 631 -5.30 28.22 4.09
C SER A 631 -5.78 29.58 3.57
N GLY A 632 -5.40 29.97 2.35
CA GLY A 632 -5.66 31.30 1.77
C GLY A 632 -4.46 32.23 1.78
N GLU A 633 -4.36 33.13 0.79
CA GLU A 633 -3.35 34.21 0.76
C GLU A 633 -3.35 35.05 2.05
N LYS A 634 -4.53 35.24 2.66
CA LYS A 634 -4.73 35.94 3.94
C LYS A 634 -4.95 35.00 5.12
N GLY A 635 -4.61 33.71 4.95
CA GLY A 635 -4.84 32.69 5.95
C GLY A 635 -4.04 32.96 7.23
N ALA A 636 -4.71 33.32 8.34
CA ALA A 636 -4.02 33.78 9.54
C ALA A 636 -4.55 33.18 10.84
N ILE A 637 -3.62 32.99 11.78
CA ILE A 637 -3.92 32.63 13.18
C ILE A 637 -3.46 33.78 14.08
N VAL A 638 -4.39 34.40 14.80
CA VAL A 638 -4.12 35.58 15.63
C VAL A 638 -4.76 35.38 17.01
N GLY A 639 -3.97 35.43 18.07
CA GLY A 639 -4.45 35.33 19.45
C GLY A 639 -4.87 33.92 19.87
N GLY A 640 -4.97 33.72 21.18
CA GLY A 640 -5.38 32.45 21.78
C GLY A 640 -4.27 31.39 21.83
N VAL A 641 -4.70 30.13 21.97
CA VAL A 641 -3.81 28.96 22.10
C VAL A 641 -4.18 27.94 21.04
N THR A 642 -3.21 27.57 20.21
CA THR A 642 -3.38 26.59 19.15
C THR A 642 -2.47 25.40 19.40
N TYR A 643 -3.06 24.23 19.60
CA TYR A 643 -2.39 22.97 19.85
C TYR A 643 -2.59 21.98 18.70
N ALA A 644 -1.51 21.41 18.19
CA ALA A 644 -1.54 20.32 17.21
C ALA A 644 -0.43 19.30 17.50
N ILE A 645 -0.68 18.01 17.28
CA ILE A 645 0.35 16.99 17.52
C ILE A 645 1.43 17.04 16.43
N TYR A 646 1.03 17.05 15.16
CA TYR A 646 1.98 16.86 14.05
C TYR A 646 2.37 18.14 13.32
N GLY A 647 1.77 19.27 13.67
CA GLY A 647 2.19 20.58 13.16
C GLY A 647 1.03 21.48 12.77
N ILE A 648 1.41 22.71 12.45
CA ILE A 648 0.50 23.81 12.15
C ILE A 648 1.01 24.48 10.87
N ASN A 649 0.14 24.62 9.88
CA ASN A 649 0.44 25.31 8.64
C ASN A 649 -0.45 26.54 8.53
N ALA A 650 0.14 27.72 8.35
CA ALA A 650 -0.59 28.97 8.12
C ALA A 650 0.16 29.86 7.14
N SER A 651 -0.55 30.78 6.48
CA SER A 651 0.11 31.82 5.68
C SER A 651 0.68 32.91 6.59
N VAL A 652 -0.07 33.33 7.62
CA VAL A 652 0.33 34.36 8.57
C VAL A 652 0.09 33.88 10.02
N ILE A 653 1.00 34.19 10.93
CA ILE A 653 0.78 33.99 12.36
C ILE A 653 1.08 35.26 13.16
N GLY A 654 0.23 35.56 14.15
CA GLY A 654 0.28 36.82 14.88
C GLY A 654 -0.14 38.02 14.03
N ASN A 655 0.00 39.21 14.59
CA ASN A 655 -0.34 40.47 13.92
C ASN A 655 0.56 41.63 14.38
N GLN A 656 0.46 42.77 13.69
CA GLN A 656 1.22 43.99 14.02
C GLN A 656 0.92 44.56 15.41
N ALA A 657 -0.24 44.24 15.99
CA ALA A 657 -0.59 44.65 17.35
C ALA A 657 0.02 43.74 18.42
N GLU A 658 0.85 42.76 18.03
CA GLU A 658 1.53 41.80 18.90
C GLU A 658 0.58 41.06 19.85
N ILE A 659 -0.63 40.75 19.38
CA ILE A 659 -1.59 39.98 20.15
C ILE A 659 -0.95 38.63 20.46
N LYS A 660 -0.85 38.35 21.77
CA LYS A 660 -0.22 37.12 22.28
C LYS A 660 -0.85 35.89 21.62
N THR A 661 -0.07 35.21 20.78
CA THR A 661 -0.50 34.06 20.00
C THR A 661 0.38 32.87 20.37
N VAL A 662 -0.19 31.83 20.98
CA VAL A 662 0.59 30.69 21.51
C VAL A 662 0.34 29.45 20.67
N PHE A 663 1.42 28.86 20.17
CA PHE A 663 1.41 27.57 19.47
C PHE A 663 2.04 26.51 20.35
N GLU A 664 1.36 25.39 20.55
CA GLU A 664 1.90 24.22 21.26
C GLU A 664 1.88 23.02 20.32
N ILE A 665 3.04 22.42 20.11
CA ILE A 665 3.18 21.28 19.21
C ILE A 665 3.81 20.09 19.93
N GLY A 666 3.34 18.90 19.58
CA GLY A 666 3.92 17.64 20.02
C GLY A 666 3.13 16.98 21.14
N ALA A 667 3.79 16.10 21.89
CA ALA A 667 3.13 15.17 22.80
C ALA A 667 2.97 15.74 24.21
N ASN A 668 2.12 16.75 24.36
CA ASN A 668 1.84 17.41 25.64
C ASN A 668 0.77 16.66 26.47
N LYS A 669 0.18 17.35 27.45
CA LYS A 669 -0.88 16.80 28.33
C LYS A 669 -2.11 16.31 27.57
N PHE A 670 -2.50 16.97 26.47
CA PHE A 670 -3.69 16.62 25.70
C PHE A 670 -3.50 15.30 24.96
N TYR A 671 -2.34 15.09 24.33
CA TYR A 671 -1.97 13.80 23.73
C TYR A 671 -2.00 12.66 24.75
N LYS A 672 -1.40 12.86 25.93
CA LYS A 672 -1.38 11.84 26.99
C LYS A 672 -2.78 11.51 27.50
N GLN A 673 -3.64 12.52 27.62
CA GLN A 673 -5.02 12.31 28.02
C GLN A 673 -5.79 11.53 26.96
N ARG A 674 -5.65 11.88 25.67
CA ARG A 674 -6.35 11.16 24.59
C ARG A 674 -5.96 9.69 24.51
N ILE A 675 -4.68 9.36 24.67
CA ILE A 675 -4.24 7.94 24.75
C ILE A 675 -4.95 7.21 25.89
N LYS A 676 -5.01 7.82 27.09
CA LYS A 676 -5.72 7.21 28.22
C LYS A 676 -7.21 7.01 27.92
N ASP A 677 -7.84 7.99 27.27
CA ASP A 677 -9.25 7.91 26.90
C ASP A 677 -9.47 6.78 25.87
N MET A 678 -8.60 6.66 24.85
CA MET A 678 -8.65 5.57 23.87
C MET A 678 -8.42 4.19 24.51
N ASP A 679 -7.46 4.07 25.44
CA ASP A 679 -7.22 2.82 26.18
C ASP A 679 -8.47 2.40 26.97
N ALA A 680 -9.15 3.36 27.62
CA ALA A 680 -10.40 3.11 28.33
C ALA A 680 -11.55 2.69 27.39
N GLU A 681 -11.67 3.33 26.21
CA GLU A 681 -12.65 2.96 25.17
C GLU A 681 -12.40 1.53 24.67
N ILE A 682 -11.13 1.16 24.41
CA ILE A 682 -10.74 -0.20 24.01
C ILE A 682 -11.06 -1.22 25.10
N GLU A 683 -10.80 -0.89 26.37
CA GLU A 683 -11.10 -1.76 27.50
C GLU A 683 -12.62 -2.01 27.61
N GLU A 684 -13.43 -0.96 27.47
CA GLU A 684 -14.89 -1.07 27.50
C GLU A 684 -15.43 -1.90 26.33
N ALA A 685 -14.97 -1.63 25.10
CA ALA A 685 -15.33 -2.41 23.91
C ALA A 685 -14.94 -3.89 24.05
N SER A 686 -13.76 -4.15 24.62
CA SER A 686 -13.26 -5.51 24.88
C SER A 686 -14.14 -6.24 25.90
N LYS A 687 -14.57 -5.58 26.98
CA LYS A 687 -15.51 -6.15 27.96
C LYS A 687 -16.85 -6.51 27.32
N LYS A 688 -17.41 -5.62 26.49
CA LYS A 688 -18.67 -5.88 25.76
C LYS A 688 -18.54 -7.06 24.80
N ALA A 689 -17.44 -7.14 24.05
CA ALA A 689 -17.16 -8.27 23.15
C ALA A 689 -17.01 -9.59 23.92
N LEU A 690 -16.36 -9.57 25.09
CA LEU A 690 -16.21 -10.76 25.94
C LEU A 690 -17.56 -11.30 26.43
N VAL A 691 -18.46 -10.43 26.89
CA VAL A 691 -19.82 -10.83 27.32
C VAL A 691 -20.58 -11.47 26.16
N LEU A 692 -20.53 -10.86 24.96
CA LEU A 692 -21.18 -11.43 23.77
C LEU A 692 -20.58 -12.77 23.36
N LYS A 693 -19.25 -12.94 23.51
CA LYS A 693 -18.56 -14.20 23.25
C LYS A 693 -18.99 -15.30 24.22
N GLN A 694 -19.07 -15.00 25.51
CA GLN A 694 -19.54 -15.94 26.53
C GLN A 694 -21.00 -16.36 26.28
N GLU A 695 -21.85 -15.41 25.90
CA GLU A 695 -23.24 -15.70 25.53
C GLU A 695 -23.34 -16.57 24.28
N MET A 696 -22.48 -16.34 23.28
CA MET A 696 -22.37 -17.20 22.10
C MET A 696 -21.93 -18.63 22.45
N GLU A 697 -20.93 -18.80 23.32
CA GLU A 697 -20.47 -20.11 23.79
C GLU A 697 -21.57 -20.86 24.56
N ARG A 698 -22.36 -20.15 25.38
CA ARG A 698 -23.53 -20.70 26.09
C ARG A 698 -24.60 -21.20 25.12
N LEU A 699 -24.89 -20.46 24.05
CA LEU A 699 -25.84 -20.85 23.01
C LEU A 699 -25.36 -22.08 22.20
N ILE A 700 -24.05 -22.20 21.95
CA ILE A 700 -23.47 -23.37 21.29
C ILE A 700 -23.55 -24.61 22.19
N GLY A 701 -23.34 -24.45 23.50
CA GLY A 701 -23.40 -25.54 24.49
C GLY A 701 -24.83 -26.03 24.83
N SER A 702 -25.86 -25.24 24.54
CA SER A 702 -27.27 -25.57 24.82
C SER A 702 -28.02 -26.09 23.59
N ARG A 703 -27.48 -27.13 22.92
CA ARG A 703 -28.21 -27.83 21.85
C ARG A 703 -29.31 -28.72 22.42
N THR A 704 -30.49 -28.16 22.65
CA THR A 704 -31.75 -28.91 22.63
C THR A 704 -32.83 -28.15 21.83
N SER A 705 -33.69 -28.94 21.20
CA SER A 705 -34.77 -28.64 20.24
C SER A 705 -35.63 -27.39 20.54
N ASP A 706 -35.23 -26.23 20.00
CA ASP A 706 -36.13 -25.13 19.66
C ASP A 706 -35.51 -24.31 18.50
N GLU A 707 -35.53 -24.89 17.30
CA GLU A 707 -34.59 -24.61 16.21
C GLU A 707 -34.70 -23.21 15.56
N LEU A 708 -35.86 -22.52 15.61
CA LEU A 708 -36.04 -21.26 14.87
C LEU A 708 -35.75 -19.98 15.68
N LYS A 709 -36.13 -19.96 16.97
CA LYS A 709 -35.84 -18.81 17.87
C LYS A 709 -34.37 -18.81 18.30
N SER A 710 -33.77 -19.99 18.47
CA SER A 710 -32.36 -20.16 18.79
C SER A 710 -31.43 -19.79 17.63
N LEU A 711 -31.79 -20.12 16.37
CA LEU A 711 -31.01 -19.71 15.19
C LEU A 711 -31.00 -18.19 14.99
N THR A 712 -32.15 -17.53 15.14
CA THR A 712 -32.24 -16.06 14.98
C THR A 712 -31.48 -15.33 16.09
N LEU A 713 -31.63 -15.77 17.35
CA LEU A 713 -30.88 -15.22 18.48
C LEU A 713 -29.38 -15.46 18.32
N PHE A 714 -28.98 -16.67 17.93
CA PHE A 714 -27.59 -17.04 17.64
C PHE A 714 -26.98 -16.16 16.55
N GLN A 715 -27.69 -15.97 15.43
CA GLN A 715 -27.26 -15.09 14.33
C GLN A 715 -27.14 -13.64 14.78
N ASN A 716 -28.06 -13.14 15.61
CA ASN A 716 -28.02 -11.77 16.12
C ASN A 716 -26.86 -11.55 17.10
N VAL A 717 -26.61 -12.50 18.01
CA VAL A 717 -25.46 -12.47 18.94
C VAL A 717 -24.14 -12.58 18.17
N GLN A 718 -24.07 -13.48 17.19
CA GLN A 718 -22.90 -13.64 16.31
C GLN A 718 -22.62 -12.36 15.51
N ALA A 719 -23.63 -11.76 14.88
CA ALA A 719 -23.48 -10.51 14.14
C ALA A 719 -23.04 -9.36 15.06
N SER A 720 -23.61 -9.27 16.27
CA SER A 720 -23.23 -8.27 17.27
C SER A 720 -21.80 -8.45 17.77
N LEU A 721 -21.36 -9.70 17.98
CA LEU A 721 -19.99 -10.02 18.39
C LEU A 721 -19.00 -9.68 17.28
N VAL A 722 -19.28 -10.08 16.03
CA VAL A 722 -18.42 -9.76 14.88
C VAL A 722 -18.31 -8.24 14.69
N GLY A 723 -19.43 -7.53 14.79
CA GLY A 723 -19.43 -6.06 14.76
C GLY A 723 -18.57 -5.46 15.87
N LYS A 724 -18.67 -5.94 17.11
CA LYS A 724 -17.85 -5.44 18.22
C LYS A 724 -16.38 -5.81 18.14
N LEU A 725 -16.03 -6.98 17.62
CA LEU A 725 -14.63 -7.32 17.35
C LEU A 725 -14.05 -6.41 16.26
N HIS A 726 -14.83 -6.09 15.23
CA HIS A 726 -14.41 -5.16 14.18
C HIS A 726 -14.20 -3.73 14.70
N ASP A 727 -15.14 -3.19 15.49
CA ASP A 727 -15.01 -1.88 16.14
C ASP A 727 -13.71 -1.82 16.99
N LEU A 728 -13.43 -2.91 17.72
CA LEU A 728 -12.26 -3.05 18.59
C LEU A 728 -10.96 -3.10 17.77
N GLU A 729 -10.95 -3.80 16.64
CA GLU A 729 -9.82 -3.80 15.69
C GLU A 729 -9.55 -2.41 15.13
N ILE A 730 -10.60 -1.65 14.76
CA ILE A 730 -10.48 -0.27 14.29
C ILE A 730 -9.86 0.61 15.37
N LEU A 731 -10.41 0.61 16.59
CA LEU A 731 -9.89 1.40 17.72
C LEU A 731 -8.42 1.09 18.03
N LYS A 732 -8.03 -0.20 18.00
CA LYS A 732 -6.64 -0.62 18.17
C LYS A 732 -5.75 -0.17 17.01
N ALA A 733 -6.25 -0.22 15.78
CA ALA A 733 -5.52 0.25 14.61
C ALA A 733 -5.29 1.77 14.69
N GLU A 734 -6.30 2.54 15.07
CA GLU A 734 -6.21 3.99 15.27
C GLU A 734 -5.15 4.32 16.34
N LEU A 735 -5.19 3.68 17.52
CA LEU A 735 -4.19 3.89 18.57
C LEU A 735 -2.76 3.55 18.09
N ASN A 736 -2.60 2.47 17.33
CA ASN A 736 -1.33 2.08 16.73
C ASN A 736 -0.86 3.08 15.67
N GLU A 737 -1.79 3.68 14.93
CA GLU A 737 -1.49 4.74 13.97
C GLU A 737 -0.99 6.00 14.68
N TYR A 738 -1.64 6.45 15.76
CA TYR A 738 -1.19 7.59 16.57
C TYR A 738 0.26 7.45 17.05
N THR A 739 0.60 6.26 17.54
CA THR A 739 1.94 5.94 18.06
C THR A 739 2.98 5.88 16.95
N LYS A 740 2.72 5.16 15.85
CA LYS A 740 3.64 5.05 14.69
C LYS A 740 3.81 6.35 13.93
N LYS A 741 2.74 7.13 13.73
CA LYS A 741 2.78 8.39 12.99
C LYS A 741 3.62 9.42 13.74
N LYS A 742 3.59 9.42 15.07
CA LYS A 742 4.48 10.23 15.91
C LYS A 742 5.95 9.88 15.73
N GLU A 743 6.30 8.60 15.70
CA GLU A 743 7.67 8.15 15.48
C GLU A 743 8.19 8.55 14.09
N ARG A 744 7.32 8.57 13.08
CA ARG A 744 7.68 8.91 11.69
C ARG A 744 7.75 10.42 11.43
N ALA A 745 6.96 11.22 12.14
CA ALA A 745 6.82 12.65 11.88
C ALA A 745 7.86 13.52 12.62
N VAL A 746 8.80 12.94 13.38
CA VAL A 746 9.73 13.70 14.25
C VAL A 746 10.41 14.89 13.54
N THR A 747 10.75 14.73 12.26
CA THR A 747 11.44 15.77 11.45
C THR A 747 10.51 16.78 10.77
N SER A 748 9.21 16.46 10.66
CA SER A 748 8.16 17.29 10.03
C SER A 748 7.24 17.97 11.04
N ILE A 749 7.38 17.67 12.34
CA ILE A 749 6.67 18.33 13.42
C ILE A 749 7.18 19.77 13.61
N GLY A 750 6.31 20.75 13.39
CA GLY A 750 6.65 22.16 13.55
C GLY A 750 5.53 23.13 13.16
N VAL A 751 5.80 24.44 13.25
CA VAL A 751 4.94 25.50 12.71
C VAL A 751 5.51 25.96 11.38
N ARG A 752 4.75 25.82 10.30
CA ARG A 752 5.11 26.31 8.97
C ARG A 752 4.33 27.58 8.65
N VAL A 753 5.06 28.63 8.28
CA VAL A 753 4.51 29.95 7.98
C VAL A 753 4.93 30.37 6.58
N LYS A 754 3.96 30.50 5.67
CA LYS A 754 4.26 30.83 4.26
C LYS A 754 4.61 32.29 4.01
N ASN A 755 4.02 33.23 4.75
CA ASN A 755 4.22 34.67 4.50
C ASN A 755 4.92 35.33 5.68
N TYR A 756 4.21 35.64 6.78
CA TYR A 756 4.75 36.44 7.88
C TYR A 756 4.41 35.85 9.25
N ALA A 757 5.40 35.82 10.14
CA ALA A 757 5.20 35.62 11.57
C ALA A 757 5.57 36.91 12.32
N TYR A 758 4.62 37.45 13.07
CA TYR A 758 4.78 38.72 13.79
C TYR A 758 5.30 38.52 15.23
N PRO A 759 5.87 39.57 15.86
CA PRO A 759 6.15 39.57 17.29
C PRO A 759 4.90 39.33 18.14
N GLY A 760 5.09 38.88 19.39
CA GLY A 760 4.01 38.42 20.27
C GLY A 760 3.59 36.96 20.05
N VAL A 761 4.13 36.31 19.03
CA VAL A 761 4.01 34.86 18.80
C VAL A 761 4.95 34.09 19.73
N ILE A 762 4.42 33.04 20.37
CA ILE A 762 5.17 32.12 21.22
C ILE A 762 4.97 30.71 20.68
N ILE A 763 6.05 30.05 20.27
CA ILE A 763 6.05 28.69 19.74
C ILE A 763 6.65 27.76 20.78
N LYS A 764 5.88 26.76 21.17
CA LYS A 764 6.32 25.69 22.06
C LYS A 764 6.31 24.37 21.31
N VAL A 765 7.42 23.66 21.34
CA VAL A 765 7.54 22.31 20.78
C VAL A 765 8.08 21.41 21.90
N ASP A 766 7.24 20.49 22.36
CA ASP A 766 7.47 19.66 23.54
C ASP A 766 7.85 20.49 24.79
N ASP A 767 9.12 20.42 25.21
CA ASP A 767 9.70 21.07 26.39
C ASP A 767 10.40 22.41 26.08
N ARG A 768 10.42 22.84 24.81
CA ARG A 768 11.12 24.04 24.34
C ARG A 768 10.14 25.13 23.96
N SER A 769 10.54 26.38 24.16
CA SER A 769 9.76 27.57 23.83
C SER A 769 10.64 28.60 23.13
N LEU A 770 10.07 29.28 22.13
CA LEU A 770 10.66 30.39 21.40
C LEU A 770 9.61 31.51 21.31
N ALA A 771 9.96 32.72 21.72
CA ALA A 771 9.14 33.91 21.52
C ALA A 771 9.75 34.75 20.39
N LEU A 772 8.92 35.21 19.46
CA LEU A 772 9.36 36.08 18.38
C LEU A 772 9.41 37.54 18.86
N THR A 773 10.57 38.17 18.62
CA THR A 773 10.83 39.60 18.86
C THR A 773 10.74 40.44 17.60
N ASP A 774 10.97 39.82 16.44
CA ASP A 774 11.04 40.47 15.14
C ASP A 774 10.13 39.77 14.13
N ILE A 775 9.72 40.50 13.09
CA ILE A 775 8.95 39.92 11.99
C ILE A 775 9.88 39.01 11.18
N VAL A 776 9.44 37.78 10.94
CA VAL A 776 10.14 36.82 10.09
C VAL A 776 9.23 36.31 8.97
N CYS A 777 9.79 35.93 7.83
CA CYS A 777 9.05 35.53 6.64
C CYS A 777 9.48 34.16 6.11
N GLU A 778 8.53 33.41 5.55
CA GLU A 778 8.79 32.11 4.90
C GLU A 778 9.58 31.14 5.79
N VAL A 779 9.07 30.90 7.00
CA VAL A 779 9.79 30.17 8.05
C VAL A 779 9.13 28.86 8.43
N PHE A 780 9.96 27.90 8.83
CA PHE A 780 9.56 26.68 9.49
C PHE A 780 10.23 26.58 10.87
N PHE A 781 9.42 26.52 11.92
CA PHE A 781 9.88 26.35 13.30
C PHE A 781 9.78 24.89 13.69
N ARG A 782 10.93 24.24 13.91
CA ARG A 782 10.98 22.83 14.33
C ARG A 782 12.12 22.55 15.29
N ARG A 783 12.05 21.39 15.94
CA ARG A 783 13.13 20.89 16.80
C ARG A 783 14.23 20.24 15.95
N GLN A 784 15.47 20.69 16.12
CA GLN A 784 16.67 20.05 15.57
C GLN A 784 17.78 20.05 16.62
N ASN A 785 18.51 18.93 16.77
CA ASN A 785 19.60 18.80 17.74
C ASN A 785 19.22 19.26 19.17
N ASN A 786 18.00 18.90 19.58
CA ASN A 786 17.44 19.23 20.89
C ASN A 786 17.20 20.74 21.17
N LYS A 787 17.24 21.59 20.13
CA LYS A 787 16.91 23.02 20.17
C LYS A 787 15.75 23.33 19.24
N LEU A 788 14.94 24.32 19.60
CA LEU A 788 13.91 24.87 18.71
C LEU A 788 14.61 25.88 17.79
N MET A 789 14.58 25.61 16.48
CA MET A 789 15.31 26.35 15.46
C MET A 789 14.33 26.84 14.39
N MET A 790 14.70 27.94 13.74
CA MET A 790 14.00 28.53 12.61
C MET A 790 14.74 28.19 11.32
N PHE A 791 14.03 27.68 10.31
CA PHE A 791 14.55 27.35 8.98
C PHE A 791 13.83 28.18 7.92
N SER A 792 14.53 28.54 6.84
CA SER A 792 13.86 29.07 5.65
C SER A 792 13.08 27.95 4.96
N LEU A 793 11.93 28.28 4.36
CA LEU A 793 11.15 27.34 3.55
C LEU A 793 11.90 26.89 2.28
N ASP A 794 12.79 27.72 1.73
CA ASP A 794 13.54 27.42 0.50
C ASP A 794 14.60 26.31 0.70
N ASP A 795 15.10 26.11 1.92
CA ASP A 795 16.14 25.13 2.23
C ASP A 795 15.61 23.66 2.24
N GLU A 796 14.28 23.45 2.23
CA GLU A 796 13.67 22.11 2.15
C GLU A 796 13.73 21.49 0.74
N GLU A 797 13.79 22.28 -0.35
CA GLU A 797 13.91 21.71 -1.71
C GLU A 797 15.26 21.00 -1.94
N TYR A 798 16.29 21.30 -1.14
CA TYR A 798 17.61 20.68 -1.25
C TYR A 798 17.82 19.49 -0.32
N THR A 799 17.02 19.33 0.74
CA THR A 799 17.21 18.28 1.76
C THR A 799 16.19 17.14 1.67
N ALA A 800 15.22 17.23 0.75
CA ALA A 800 14.24 16.17 0.44
C ALA A 800 14.66 15.21 -0.71
N LYS A 801 15.95 15.18 -1.08
CA LYS A 801 16.51 14.23 -2.06
C LYS A 801 17.19 13.04 -1.41
#